data_AF-A0AAJ1PYC9-F1
#
_entry.id   AF-A0AAJ1PYC9-F1
#
_cell.length_a   1.000
_cell.length_b   1.000
_cell.length_c   1.000
_cell.angle_alpha   90.00
_cell.angle_beta   90.00
_cell.angle_gamma   90.00
#
_symmetry.space_group_name_H-M   'P 1'
#
loop_
_entity.id
_entity.type
_entity.pdbx_description
1 polymer ?
#
loop_
_entity_poly.entity_id
_entity_poly.type
_entity_poly.pdbx_seq_one_letter_code
_entity_poly.pdbx_strand_id
1 'polypeptide(L)'
;MLNTKKSKCLAAALSLGIGLTIATPPNAFAANKPAPDSTPIPSSDTKTSLTREQLEAAIKDATNEVAQAKKNLDEKTALLNEAKKTYDKAVSAVEAKHAEVKDLQTQTEVLLQKKEDAEKAVQAAKEKLDKAIKDSGAAADEIKKLQEAQKLAAKEAEDAAAAEVLAKQNLEKAQQEKNLADEKVVELGKAFDLATKKVEYAKTRSSQLEERLKTLKETTKQLQKEHPDVASELQQSRSQLAEADKTKKEKQELLTEKTNEYNKLVEEAVSARSAVEALTKQLEEKRTRSEELKEENKQNLQQLNEFKGKKEAAQTALEQKQKEIGTFDEDIKRAQGDLEKAIAEDENQSTPETQKKIKDAENKKQLAEKNKKSAESEAEVLKGQVKDFTERFSALTQEILKNQTEIGTLDADVKELDQKLKTETGTAEGLFAKADEAEKQKKQAKQAADDAIRNYEDKKHAADELEAVAKKLEKAVQDEKEAEKDKQQSDKLLAEAQNNLKSAMDDKQKAEKNAELKDNQLKQEQATEEKAKEKKLATEQALSKANSDLKDAMDRNAPVASANKALQEANLNLAKAQDAWGAKNKALMEAQQNLSELRNAEVIAKAAFESATSELDKANKSSEELERKLAKLRAELQAMRMLSDAMDPSSGGSNSPKNKRDGQQSKAKKLANTGADITLLPVGAGIALLGIGFVGARKRRVE
;
A
#
# COMPACT_ATOMS: atom_id res chain seq x y z
N MET A 1 56.16 -33.50 27.24
CA MET A 1 57.03 -34.69 27.19
C MET A 1 56.79 -35.42 25.86
N LEU A 2 57.87 -35.70 25.12
CA LEU A 2 58.05 -36.69 24.02
C LEU A 2 56.95 -36.72 22.92
N ASN A 3 57.08 -36.16 21.71
CA ASN A 3 58.12 -36.16 20.66
C ASN A 3 58.54 -37.54 20.14
N THR A 4 58.05 -37.92 18.94
CA THR A 4 58.87 -38.41 17.80
C THR A 4 58.02 -38.48 16.51
N LYS A 5 58.32 -37.64 15.48
CA LYS A 5 58.97 -37.98 14.18
C LYS A 5 58.16 -38.89 13.24
N LYS A 6 58.06 -38.73 11.91
CA LYS A 6 58.57 -37.80 10.88
C LYS A 6 57.89 -38.19 9.53
N SER A 7 57.53 -37.18 8.74
CA SER A 7 57.73 -37.01 7.28
C SER A 7 57.16 -37.96 6.20
N LYS A 8 56.71 -37.28 5.11
CA LYS A 8 56.66 -37.62 3.65
C LYS A 8 55.30 -38.07 3.11
N CYS A 9 54.84 -37.71 1.90
CA CYS A 9 55.06 -36.61 0.93
C CYS A 9 54.17 -36.95 -0.27
N LEU A 10 53.55 -35.94 -0.92
CA LEU A 10 52.94 -35.95 -2.27
C LEU A 10 51.76 -36.92 -2.52
N ALA A 11 50.70 -36.59 -3.25
CA ALA A 11 50.61 -35.73 -4.43
C ALA A 11 49.26 -34.99 -4.51
N ALA A 12 49.37 -33.70 -4.81
CA ALA A 12 48.34 -32.87 -5.41
C ALA A 12 48.56 -32.83 -6.92
N ALA A 13 47.50 -33.02 -7.69
CA ALA A 13 47.30 -32.67 -9.12
C ALA A 13 45.93 -33.28 -9.51
N LEU A 14 44.93 -32.61 -10.07
CA LEU A 14 44.76 -31.29 -10.67
C LEU A 14 43.25 -30.99 -10.58
N SER A 15 42.84 -29.88 -9.96
CA SER A 15 41.49 -29.35 -10.10
C SER A 15 41.57 -27.84 -10.33
N LEU A 16 41.65 -27.45 -11.60
CA LEU A 16 41.24 -26.14 -12.08
C LEU A 16 40.29 -26.40 -13.25
N GLY A 17 39.03 -26.61 -12.89
CA GLY A 17 37.87 -26.66 -13.77
C GLY A 17 36.74 -26.00 -12.99
N ILE A 18 36.30 -24.86 -13.51
CA ILE A 18 35.33 -23.94 -12.92
C ILE A 18 34.09 -24.70 -12.42
N GLY A 19 33.90 -24.73 -11.09
CA GLY A 19 32.75 -25.34 -10.44
C GLY A 19 31.73 -24.27 -10.04
N LEU A 20 30.63 -24.20 -10.79
CA LEU A 20 29.36 -23.65 -10.31
C LEU A 20 28.92 -24.47 -9.08
N THR A 21 28.85 -23.83 -7.92
CA THR A 21 28.32 -24.44 -6.69
C THR A 21 26.81 -24.61 -6.78
N ILE A 22 26.37 -25.86 -6.98
CA ILE A 22 25.02 -26.33 -6.62
C ILE A 22 25.08 -26.80 -5.17
N ALA A 23 24.32 -26.14 -4.29
CA ALA A 23 24.09 -26.62 -2.94
C ALA A 23 23.07 -27.77 -2.98
N THR A 24 23.47 -28.98 -2.59
CA THR A 24 22.54 -29.99 -2.04
C THR A 24 23.19 -30.71 -0.84
N PRO A 25 22.39 -31.10 0.17
CA PRO A 25 22.84 -31.47 1.52
C PRO A 25 23.26 -32.96 1.63
N PRO A 26 23.94 -33.38 2.72
CA PRO A 26 24.63 -34.66 2.77
C PRO A 26 23.71 -35.81 3.21
N ASN A 27 23.76 -36.93 2.46
CA ASN A 27 23.35 -38.25 2.95
C ASN A 27 24.59 -38.98 3.50
N ALA A 28 24.62 -39.18 4.80
CA ALA A 28 25.54 -40.09 5.47
C ALA A 28 24.84 -41.44 5.70
N PHE A 29 25.42 -42.52 5.17
CA PHE A 29 25.05 -43.89 5.53
C PHE A 29 26.15 -44.46 6.43
N ALA A 30 25.82 -44.77 7.67
CA ALA A 30 26.49 -45.80 8.47
C ALA A 30 25.43 -46.63 9.22
N ALA A 31 25.60 -47.95 9.16
CA ALA A 31 24.61 -49.01 9.33
C ALA A 31 24.09 -49.35 10.74
N ASN A 32 22.88 -49.99 10.76
CA ASN A 32 22.34 -51.05 11.65
C ASN A 32 22.22 -50.77 13.17
N LYS A 33 21.14 -51.05 13.92
CA LYS A 33 19.90 -51.90 13.90
C LYS A 33 19.13 -51.57 15.22
N PRO A 34 17.95 -52.16 15.58
CA PRO A 34 16.80 -52.69 14.84
C PRO A 34 15.44 -52.04 15.26
N ALA A 35 14.33 -52.46 14.64
CA ALA A 35 12.94 -52.01 14.85
C ALA A 35 12.36 -52.27 16.27
N PRO A 36 11.25 -51.58 16.66
CA PRO A 36 9.95 -52.28 16.66
C PRO A 36 8.70 -51.44 16.28
N ASP A 37 7.71 -52.19 15.75
CA ASP A 37 6.24 -52.08 15.86
C ASP A 37 5.42 -50.83 15.50
N SER A 38 4.70 -50.97 14.37
CA SER A 38 3.22 -50.97 14.21
C SER A 38 2.34 -50.01 15.03
N THR A 39 1.59 -49.16 14.30
CA THR A 39 0.11 -48.91 14.32
C THR A 39 -0.24 -47.44 13.93
N PRO A 40 -1.49 -47.06 13.53
CA PRO A 40 -1.83 -46.67 12.16
C PRO A 40 -2.21 -45.18 11.99
N ILE A 41 -2.43 -44.80 10.73
CA ILE A 41 -2.84 -43.49 10.16
C ILE A 41 -3.93 -42.75 10.98
N PRO A 42 -4.01 -41.41 10.92
CA PRO A 42 -5.23 -40.87 10.33
C PRO A 42 -5.00 -39.81 9.25
N SER A 43 -5.82 -39.95 8.21
CA SER A 43 -6.17 -38.95 7.22
C SER A 43 -6.65 -37.68 7.92
N SER A 44 -6.15 -36.54 7.46
CA SER A 44 -6.80 -35.24 7.66
C SER A 44 -7.00 -34.60 6.29
N ASP A 45 -7.99 -35.11 5.55
CA ASP A 45 -8.68 -34.37 4.50
C ASP A 45 -9.51 -33.24 5.13
N THR A 46 -8.83 -32.20 5.64
CA THR A 46 -9.45 -30.89 5.77
C THR A 46 -9.19 -30.15 4.47
N LYS A 47 -10.14 -30.26 3.53
CA LYS A 47 -10.25 -29.30 2.41
C LYS A 47 -10.56 -27.93 3.00
N THR A 48 -9.53 -27.15 3.31
CA THR A 48 -9.63 -25.70 3.37
C THR A 48 -9.94 -25.22 1.96
N SER A 49 -11.22 -25.11 1.62
CA SER A 49 -11.65 -24.49 0.37
C SER A 49 -11.19 -23.03 0.39
N LEU A 50 -10.19 -22.71 -0.44
CA LEU A 50 -9.76 -21.34 -0.69
C LEU A 50 -11.00 -20.52 -1.08
N THR A 51 -11.13 -19.31 -0.55
CA THR A 51 -12.18 -18.39 -1.00
C THR A 51 -11.97 -18.05 -2.47
N ARG A 52 -13.02 -17.60 -3.18
CA ARG A 52 -12.91 -17.22 -4.60
C ARG A 52 -11.76 -16.24 -4.87
N GLU A 53 -11.58 -15.26 -4.00
CA GLU A 53 -10.50 -14.26 -4.08
C GLU A 53 -9.12 -14.89 -3.83
N GLN A 54 -9.01 -15.82 -2.87
CA GLN A 54 -7.77 -16.56 -2.61
C GLN A 54 -7.42 -17.51 -3.76
N LEU A 55 -8.41 -18.10 -4.42
CA LEU A 55 -8.23 -18.97 -5.57
C LEU A 55 -7.83 -18.18 -6.83
N GLU A 56 -8.41 -16.99 -7.05
CA GLU A 56 -8.02 -16.09 -8.14
C GLU A 56 -6.59 -15.54 -7.94
N ALA A 57 -6.20 -15.23 -6.69
CA ALA A 57 -4.82 -14.89 -6.35
C ALA A 57 -3.86 -16.06 -6.59
N ALA A 58 -4.20 -17.28 -6.13
CA ALA A 58 -3.39 -18.48 -6.35
C ALA A 58 -3.22 -18.82 -7.84
N ILE A 59 -4.25 -18.60 -8.67
CA ILE A 59 -4.16 -18.77 -10.13
C ILE A 59 -3.26 -17.72 -10.76
N LYS A 60 -3.29 -16.46 -10.28
CA LYS A 60 -2.41 -15.40 -10.77
C LYS A 60 -0.94 -15.71 -10.46
N ASP A 61 -0.66 -16.15 -9.24
CA ASP A 61 0.69 -16.53 -8.81
C ASP A 61 1.18 -17.77 -9.58
N ALA A 62 0.36 -18.83 -9.67
CA ALA A 62 0.70 -20.02 -10.46
C ALA A 62 0.86 -19.71 -11.96
N THR A 63 0.13 -18.73 -12.50
CA THR A 63 0.31 -18.28 -13.90
C THR A 63 1.66 -17.59 -14.09
N ASN A 64 2.10 -16.78 -13.12
CA ASN A 64 3.42 -16.16 -13.14
C ASN A 64 4.54 -17.20 -12.99
N GLU A 65 4.36 -18.20 -12.14
CA GLU A 65 5.30 -19.32 -11.99
C GLU A 65 5.42 -20.15 -13.28
N VAL A 66 4.31 -20.46 -13.94
CA VAL A 66 4.32 -21.15 -15.25
C VAL A 66 4.99 -20.29 -16.33
N ALA A 67 4.73 -18.98 -16.36
CA ALA A 67 5.40 -18.08 -17.30
C ALA A 67 6.92 -18.03 -17.08
N GLN A 68 7.36 -18.02 -15.82
CA GLN A 68 8.77 -18.06 -15.45
C GLN A 68 9.41 -19.42 -15.77
N ALA A 69 8.68 -20.52 -15.55
CA ALA A 69 9.13 -21.87 -15.91
C ALA A 69 9.29 -22.02 -17.42
N LYS A 70 8.37 -21.47 -18.21
CA LYS A 70 8.47 -21.47 -19.68
C LYS A 70 9.67 -20.66 -20.17
N LYS A 71 9.92 -19.49 -19.59
CA LYS A 71 11.13 -18.71 -19.88
C LYS A 71 12.42 -19.48 -19.57
N ASN A 72 12.46 -20.16 -18.42
CA ASN A 72 13.59 -21.02 -18.06
C ASN A 72 13.76 -22.20 -19.04
N LEU A 73 12.67 -22.76 -19.55
CA LEU A 73 12.68 -23.83 -20.55
C LEU A 73 13.22 -23.36 -21.91
N ASP A 74 12.85 -22.14 -22.33
CA ASP A 74 13.40 -21.50 -23.52
C ASP A 74 14.93 -21.25 -23.37
N GLU A 75 15.36 -20.75 -22.20
CA GLU A 75 16.79 -20.54 -21.88
C GLU A 75 17.57 -21.87 -21.89
N LYS A 76 17.02 -22.94 -21.29
CA LYS A 76 17.64 -24.27 -21.29
C LYS A 76 17.67 -24.90 -22.68
N THR A 77 16.65 -24.65 -23.52
CA THR A 77 16.62 -25.09 -24.91
C THR A 77 17.69 -24.38 -25.75
N ALA A 78 17.90 -23.08 -25.54
CA ALA A 78 18.96 -22.32 -26.18
C ALA A 78 20.36 -22.88 -25.80
N LEU A 79 20.57 -23.15 -24.50
CA LEU A 79 21.81 -23.74 -23.99
C LEU A 79 22.06 -25.15 -24.56
N LEU A 80 21.01 -25.97 -24.70
CA LEU A 80 21.13 -27.29 -25.33
C LEU A 80 21.53 -27.18 -26.80
N ASN A 81 20.93 -26.25 -27.55
CA ASN A 81 21.27 -26.03 -28.96
C ASN A 81 22.72 -25.55 -29.13
N GLU A 82 23.21 -24.70 -28.24
CA GLU A 82 24.60 -24.24 -28.23
C GLU A 82 25.57 -25.37 -27.86
N ALA A 83 25.23 -26.18 -26.85
CA ALA A 83 26.00 -27.37 -26.47
C ALA A 83 26.06 -28.38 -27.61
N LYS A 84 24.94 -28.61 -28.32
CA LYS A 84 24.86 -29.49 -29.49
C LYS A 84 25.75 -28.99 -30.63
N LYS A 85 25.66 -27.70 -30.97
CA LYS A 85 26.52 -27.09 -32.00
C LYS A 85 28.00 -27.23 -31.67
N THR A 86 28.35 -27.10 -30.40
CA THR A 86 29.72 -27.26 -29.91
C THR A 86 30.18 -28.71 -30.02
N TYR A 87 29.33 -29.66 -29.65
CA TYR A 87 29.57 -31.09 -29.82
C TYR A 87 29.72 -31.48 -31.29
N ASP A 88 28.79 -31.09 -32.16
CA ASP A 88 28.84 -31.39 -33.60
C ASP A 88 30.12 -30.83 -34.25
N LYS A 89 30.53 -29.61 -33.86
CA LYS A 89 31.80 -29.01 -34.30
C LYS A 89 33.02 -29.80 -33.81
N ALA A 90 33.00 -30.29 -32.57
CA ALA A 90 34.06 -31.13 -32.02
C ALA A 90 34.17 -32.47 -32.76
N VAL A 91 33.03 -33.11 -33.04
CA VAL A 91 32.96 -34.35 -33.84
C VAL A 91 33.55 -34.15 -35.23
N SER A 92 33.13 -33.10 -35.96
CA SER A 92 33.68 -32.80 -37.29
C SER A 92 35.19 -32.53 -37.26
N ALA A 93 35.70 -31.87 -36.21
CA ALA A 93 37.13 -31.62 -36.05
C ALA A 93 37.91 -32.91 -35.79
N VAL A 94 37.36 -33.83 -34.98
CA VAL A 94 37.94 -35.16 -34.75
C VAL A 94 37.96 -35.98 -36.03
N GLU A 95 36.87 -35.99 -36.80
CA GLU A 95 36.79 -36.71 -38.08
C GLU A 95 37.82 -36.19 -39.10
N ALA A 96 37.92 -34.87 -39.25
CA ALA A 96 38.89 -34.24 -40.15
C ALA A 96 40.33 -34.58 -39.75
N LYS A 97 40.67 -34.49 -38.46
CA LYS A 97 42.02 -34.84 -37.99
C LYS A 97 42.31 -36.33 -38.04
N HIS A 98 41.30 -37.19 -37.84
CA HIS A 98 41.46 -38.62 -37.99
C HIS A 98 41.82 -39.02 -39.43
N ALA A 99 41.21 -38.36 -40.42
CA ALA A 99 41.57 -38.55 -41.83
C ALA A 99 43.02 -38.11 -42.14
N GLU A 100 43.46 -36.99 -41.56
CA GLU A 100 44.84 -36.51 -41.70
C GLU A 100 45.86 -37.47 -41.06
N VAL A 101 45.57 -37.99 -39.86
CA VAL A 101 46.41 -39.01 -39.21
C VAL A 101 46.54 -40.25 -40.09
N LYS A 102 45.45 -40.70 -40.74
CA LYS A 102 45.46 -41.88 -41.62
C LYS A 102 46.31 -41.65 -42.89
N ASP A 103 46.22 -40.47 -43.50
CA ASP A 103 47.06 -40.10 -44.65
C ASP A 103 48.55 -40.02 -44.28
N LEU A 104 48.87 -39.35 -43.17
CA LEU A 104 50.25 -39.28 -42.64
C LEU A 104 50.80 -40.67 -42.27
N GLN A 105 49.97 -41.55 -41.71
CA GLN A 105 50.35 -42.92 -41.38
C GLN A 105 50.73 -43.70 -42.65
N THR A 106 49.91 -43.59 -43.70
CA THR A 106 50.19 -44.24 -45.01
C THR A 106 51.49 -43.71 -45.63
N GLN A 107 51.71 -42.40 -45.60
CA GLN A 107 52.95 -41.79 -46.11
C GLN A 107 54.18 -42.20 -45.29
N THR A 108 54.02 -42.34 -43.98
CA THR A 108 55.10 -42.75 -43.06
C THR A 108 55.50 -44.21 -43.30
N GLU A 109 54.55 -45.10 -43.57
CA GLU A 109 54.81 -46.51 -43.94
C GLU A 109 55.59 -46.62 -45.27
N VAL A 110 55.22 -45.84 -46.29
CA VAL A 110 55.95 -45.81 -47.57
C VAL A 110 57.39 -45.31 -47.39
N LEU A 111 57.59 -44.30 -46.55
CA LEU A 111 58.93 -43.77 -46.25
C LEU A 111 59.74 -44.72 -45.37
N LEU A 112 59.08 -45.50 -44.49
CA LEU A 112 59.74 -46.54 -43.70
C LEU A 112 60.33 -47.62 -44.62
N GLN A 113 59.56 -48.07 -45.62
CA GLN A 113 60.07 -49.02 -46.60
C GLN A 113 61.30 -48.48 -47.37
N LYS A 114 61.26 -47.19 -47.78
CA LYS A 114 62.41 -46.54 -48.43
C LYS A 114 63.62 -46.41 -47.50
N LYS A 115 63.40 -46.17 -46.20
CA LYS A 115 64.46 -46.17 -45.20
C LYS A 115 65.08 -47.56 -45.07
N GLU A 116 64.27 -48.61 -44.93
CA GLU A 116 64.76 -49.99 -44.84
C GLU A 116 65.53 -50.43 -46.10
N ASP A 117 65.08 -50.03 -47.28
CA ASP A 117 65.78 -50.34 -48.53
C ASP A 117 67.11 -49.58 -48.65
N ALA A 118 67.18 -48.34 -48.15
CA ALA A 118 68.43 -47.60 -48.02
C ALA A 118 69.36 -48.21 -46.97
N GLU A 119 68.84 -48.76 -45.86
CA GLU A 119 69.62 -49.49 -44.85
C GLU A 119 70.24 -50.76 -45.45
N LYS A 120 69.48 -51.52 -46.24
CA LYS A 120 70.00 -52.68 -46.98
C LYS A 120 71.08 -52.28 -47.98
N ALA A 121 70.91 -51.15 -48.68
CA ALA A 121 71.92 -50.62 -49.61
C ALA A 121 73.20 -50.19 -48.88
N VAL A 122 73.08 -49.56 -47.71
CA VAL A 122 74.21 -49.24 -46.82
C VAL A 122 74.89 -50.51 -46.34
N GLN A 123 74.14 -51.54 -45.94
CA GLN A 123 74.70 -52.80 -45.47
C GLN A 123 75.47 -53.53 -46.59
N ALA A 124 74.92 -53.56 -47.80
CA ALA A 124 75.61 -54.12 -48.97
C ALA A 124 76.88 -53.31 -49.34
N ALA A 125 76.85 -51.98 -49.17
CA ALA A 125 78.03 -51.13 -49.37
C ALA A 125 79.07 -51.31 -48.26
N LYS A 126 78.66 -51.50 -47.00
CA LYS A 126 79.53 -51.84 -45.87
C LYS A 126 80.23 -53.16 -46.10
N GLU A 127 79.51 -54.20 -46.53
CA GLU A 127 80.10 -55.51 -46.83
C GLU A 127 81.14 -55.43 -47.96
N LYS A 128 80.88 -54.61 -48.99
CA LYS A 128 81.85 -54.34 -50.06
C LYS A 128 83.06 -53.55 -49.56
N LEU A 129 82.87 -52.58 -48.68
CA LEU A 129 83.95 -51.81 -48.05
C LEU A 129 84.79 -52.70 -47.13
N ASP A 130 84.16 -53.51 -46.27
CA ASP A 130 84.84 -54.45 -45.37
C ASP A 130 85.65 -55.49 -46.15
N LYS A 131 85.15 -55.94 -47.30
CA LYS A 131 85.90 -56.80 -48.21
C LYS A 131 87.12 -56.07 -48.80
N ALA A 132 86.94 -54.84 -49.30
CA ALA A 132 88.03 -54.02 -49.83
C ALA A 132 89.10 -53.67 -48.77
N ILE A 133 88.69 -53.46 -47.51
CA ILE A 133 89.60 -53.23 -46.38
C ILE A 133 90.35 -54.52 -46.03
N LYS A 134 89.68 -55.69 -45.98
CA LYS A 134 90.36 -56.98 -45.73
C LYS A 134 91.40 -57.32 -46.80
N ASP A 135 91.12 -57.00 -48.05
CA ASP A 135 92.04 -57.23 -49.18
C ASP A 135 93.21 -56.21 -49.21
N SER A 136 93.22 -55.21 -48.33
CA SER A 136 94.19 -54.09 -48.33
C SER A 136 95.48 -54.31 -47.51
N GLY A 137 95.67 -55.48 -46.90
CA GLY A 137 96.89 -55.80 -46.15
C GLY A 137 97.11 -54.87 -44.94
N ALA A 138 98.30 -54.27 -44.83
CA ALA A 138 98.73 -53.48 -43.67
C ALA A 138 97.88 -52.22 -43.37
N ALA A 139 97.12 -51.70 -44.36
CA ALA A 139 96.22 -50.57 -44.18
C ALA A 139 94.92 -50.92 -43.42
N ALA A 140 94.61 -52.22 -43.28
CA ALA A 140 93.37 -52.69 -42.65
C ALA A 140 93.30 -52.39 -41.15
N ASP A 141 94.41 -52.52 -40.43
CA ASP A 141 94.46 -52.32 -38.98
C ASP A 141 94.29 -50.84 -38.58
N GLU A 142 94.86 -49.92 -39.38
CA GLU A 142 94.72 -48.48 -39.17
C GLU A 142 93.28 -48.00 -39.43
N ILE A 143 92.67 -48.45 -40.54
CA ILE A 143 91.28 -48.10 -40.90
C ILE A 143 90.29 -48.64 -39.87
N LYS A 144 90.48 -49.88 -39.38
CA LYS A 144 89.60 -50.48 -38.38
C LYS A 144 89.65 -49.73 -37.04
N LYS A 145 90.83 -49.29 -36.61
CA LYS A 145 90.99 -48.49 -35.39
C LYS A 145 90.29 -47.13 -35.49
N LEU A 146 90.36 -46.48 -36.66
CA LEU A 146 89.65 -45.22 -36.92
C LEU A 146 88.12 -45.40 -37.03
N GLN A 147 87.64 -46.55 -37.53
CA GLN A 147 86.20 -46.88 -37.52
C GLN A 147 85.65 -47.05 -36.10
N GLU A 148 86.40 -47.71 -35.22
CA GLU A 148 86.01 -47.85 -33.81
C GLU A 148 85.98 -46.49 -33.09
N ALA A 149 86.94 -45.61 -33.37
CA ALA A 149 86.97 -44.24 -32.85
C ALA A 149 85.78 -43.40 -33.36
N GLN A 150 85.44 -43.50 -34.64
CA GLN A 150 84.29 -42.81 -35.25
C GLN A 150 82.95 -43.31 -34.68
N LYS A 151 82.81 -44.63 -34.47
CA LYS A 151 81.62 -45.22 -33.84
C LYS A 151 81.44 -44.76 -32.38
N LEU A 152 82.53 -44.62 -31.64
CA LEU A 152 82.50 -44.09 -30.27
C LEU A 152 82.05 -42.62 -30.27
N ALA A 153 82.65 -41.79 -31.14
CA ALA A 153 82.29 -40.37 -31.28
C ALA A 153 80.84 -40.18 -31.77
N ALA A 154 80.33 -41.05 -32.64
CA ALA A 154 78.96 -41.00 -33.14
C ALA A 154 77.95 -41.30 -32.03
N LYS A 155 78.23 -42.31 -31.20
CA LYS A 155 77.39 -42.64 -30.05
C LYS A 155 77.39 -41.51 -29.01
N GLU A 156 78.54 -40.89 -28.74
CA GLU A 156 78.62 -39.74 -27.84
C GLU A 156 77.86 -38.51 -28.35
N ALA A 157 77.86 -38.26 -29.67
CA ALA A 157 77.08 -37.19 -30.28
C ALA A 157 75.56 -37.47 -30.27
N GLU A 158 75.15 -38.72 -30.50
CA GLU A 158 73.74 -39.14 -30.39
C GLU A 158 73.21 -39.01 -28.96
N ASP A 159 73.98 -39.49 -27.97
CA ASP A 159 73.65 -39.35 -26.55
C ASP A 159 73.57 -37.87 -26.13
N ALA A 160 74.44 -37.00 -26.67
CA ALA A 160 74.41 -35.56 -26.42
C ALA A 160 73.21 -34.85 -27.08
N ALA A 161 72.83 -35.25 -28.30
CA ALA A 161 71.65 -34.71 -28.98
C ALA A 161 70.34 -35.11 -28.26
N ALA A 162 70.24 -36.36 -27.80
CA ALA A 162 69.11 -36.82 -26.99
C ALA A 162 69.02 -36.04 -25.66
N ALA A 163 70.15 -35.75 -25.02
CA ALA A 163 70.21 -34.93 -23.82
C ALA A 163 69.75 -33.48 -24.04
N GLU A 164 70.09 -32.86 -25.19
CA GLU A 164 69.61 -31.51 -25.55
C GLU A 164 68.09 -31.48 -25.75
N VAL A 165 67.52 -32.47 -26.43
CA VAL A 165 66.06 -32.56 -26.65
C VAL A 165 65.32 -32.68 -25.31
N LEU A 166 65.82 -33.53 -24.42
CA LEU A 166 65.24 -33.70 -23.09
C LEU A 166 65.35 -32.42 -22.24
N ALA A 167 66.48 -31.71 -22.32
CA ALA A 167 66.67 -30.43 -21.65
C ALA A 167 65.71 -29.34 -22.18
N LYS A 168 65.46 -29.27 -23.49
CA LYS A 168 64.48 -28.35 -24.08
C LYS A 168 63.05 -28.63 -23.64
N GLN A 169 62.66 -29.91 -23.59
CA GLN A 169 61.33 -30.31 -23.10
C GLN A 169 61.13 -29.93 -21.63
N ASN A 170 62.15 -30.13 -20.78
CA ASN A 170 62.11 -29.74 -19.38
C ASN A 170 62.03 -28.22 -19.21
N LEU A 171 62.76 -27.45 -20.04
CA LEU A 171 62.71 -25.99 -20.05
C LEU A 171 61.33 -25.46 -20.44
N GLU A 172 60.71 -26.00 -21.48
CA GLU A 172 59.37 -25.61 -21.92
C GLU A 172 58.32 -25.88 -20.84
N LYS A 173 58.40 -27.07 -20.20
CA LYS A 173 57.52 -27.41 -19.08
C LYS A 173 57.72 -26.47 -17.89
N ALA A 174 58.97 -26.14 -17.53
CA ALA A 174 59.26 -25.20 -16.45
C ALA A 174 58.71 -23.79 -16.75
N GLN A 175 58.76 -23.34 -18.02
CA GLN A 175 58.20 -22.06 -18.43
C GLN A 175 56.66 -22.03 -18.32
N GLN A 176 55.97 -23.10 -18.71
CA GLN A 176 54.51 -23.20 -18.54
C GLN A 176 54.11 -23.20 -17.06
N GLU A 177 54.82 -23.97 -16.23
CA GLU A 177 54.58 -24.02 -14.78
C GLU A 177 54.81 -22.65 -14.10
N LYS A 178 55.80 -21.88 -14.56
CA LYS A 178 56.00 -20.50 -14.11
C LYS A 178 54.84 -19.59 -14.51
N ASN A 179 54.44 -19.61 -15.79
CA ASN A 179 53.35 -18.76 -16.27
C ASN A 179 52.04 -19.00 -15.48
N LEU A 180 51.71 -20.27 -15.20
CA LEU A 180 50.56 -20.63 -14.36
C LEU A 180 50.70 -20.14 -12.91
N ALA A 181 51.91 -20.18 -12.35
CA ALA A 181 52.16 -19.66 -11.01
C ALA A 181 52.00 -18.13 -10.94
N ASP A 182 52.51 -17.40 -11.94
CA ASP A 182 52.39 -15.94 -12.05
C ASP A 182 50.92 -15.52 -12.25
N GLU A 183 50.16 -16.21 -13.09
CA GLU A 183 48.73 -15.95 -13.30
C GLU A 183 47.92 -16.13 -12.00
N LYS A 184 48.25 -17.16 -11.22
CA LYS A 184 47.63 -17.42 -9.92
C LYS A 184 47.95 -16.32 -8.88
N VAL A 185 49.15 -15.73 -8.92
CA VAL A 185 49.49 -14.57 -8.07
C VAL A 185 48.62 -13.37 -8.42
N VAL A 186 48.41 -13.10 -9.73
CA VAL A 186 47.55 -11.99 -10.18
C VAL A 186 46.09 -12.19 -9.77
N GLU A 187 45.56 -13.40 -9.93
CA GLU A 187 44.19 -13.74 -9.52
C GLU A 187 43.97 -13.54 -8.02
N LEU A 188 44.87 -14.08 -7.20
CA LEU A 188 44.81 -13.93 -5.74
C LEU A 188 45.09 -12.50 -5.29
N GLY A 189 45.87 -11.73 -6.06
CA GLY A 189 46.03 -10.28 -5.88
C GLY A 189 44.70 -9.53 -6.00
N LYS A 190 43.91 -9.81 -7.04
CA LYS A 190 42.56 -9.22 -7.20
C LYS A 190 41.62 -9.63 -6.07
N ALA A 191 41.68 -10.88 -5.63
CA ALA A 191 40.89 -11.38 -4.50
C ALA A 191 41.24 -10.66 -3.19
N PHE A 192 42.53 -10.42 -2.94
CA PHE A 192 43.01 -9.65 -1.79
C PHE A 192 42.54 -8.19 -1.83
N ASP A 193 42.62 -7.52 -2.97
CA ASP A 193 42.14 -6.13 -3.11
C ASP A 193 40.63 -6.02 -2.87
N LEU A 194 39.85 -6.98 -3.38
CA LEU A 194 38.41 -7.05 -3.14
C LEU A 194 38.10 -7.29 -1.66
N ALA A 195 38.82 -8.20 -1.00
CA ALA A 195 38.67 -8.45 0.44
C ALA A 195 39.01 -7.20 1.27
N THR A 196 40.04 -6.45 0.86
CA THR A 196 40.44 -5.18 1.49
C THR A 196 39.31 -4.15 1.43
N LYS A 197 38.73 -3.94 0.24
CA LYS A 197 37.58 -3.03 0.05
C LYS A 197 36.36 -3.44 0.89
N LYS A 198 36.10 -4.75 1.01
CA LYS A 198 35.00 -5.26 1.86
C LYS A 198 35.22 -4.93 3.34
N VAL A 199 36.46 -5.04 3.83
CA VAL A 199 36.80 -4.65 5.21
C VAL A 199 36.62 -3.14 5.42
N GLU A 200 37.08 -2.30 4.50
CA GLU A 200 36.91 -0.84 4.60
C GLU A 200 35.44 -0.42 4.60
N TYR A 201 34.63 -1.01 3.73
CA TYR A 201 33.19 -0.77 3.71
C TYR A 201 32.52 -1.19 5.02
N ALA A 202 32.84 -2.39 5.54
CA ALA A 202 32.29 -2.89 6.79
C ALA A 202 32.70 -2.02 8.00
N LYS A 203 33.95 -1.53 8.04
CA LYS A 203 34.41 -0.57 9.05
C LYS A 203 33.60 0.72 9.01
N THR A 204 33.46 1.31 7.81
CA THR A 204 32.70 2.54 7.61
C THR A 204 31.24 2.38 8.07
N ARG A 205 30.61 1.25 7.72
CA ARG A 205 29.24 0.94 8.13
C ARG A 205 29.12 0.79 9.66
N SER A 206 30.05 0.09 10.30
CA SER A 206 30.07 -0.05 11.76
C SER A 206 30.22 1.30 12.46
N SER A 207 31.12 2.18 11.99
CA SER A 207 31.28 3.54 12.56
C SER A 207 30.02 4.40 12.42
N GLN A 208 29.34 4.37 11.26
CA GLN A 208 28.08 5.09 11.07
C GLN A 208 26.98 4.59 12.01
N LEU A 209 26.89 3.29 12.21
CA LEU A 209 25.92 2.69 13.15
C LEU A 209 26.26 3.06 14.60
N GLU A 210 27.53 3.15 14.95
CA GLU A 210 27.98 3.61 16.27
C GLU A 210 27.60 5.07 16.55
N GLU A 211 27.81 5.98 15.59
CA GLU A 211 27.37 7.38 15.71
C GLU A 211 25.86 7.53 15.80
N ARG A 212 25.10 6.77 14.98
CA ARG A 212 23.64 6.74 15.05
C ARG A 212 23.16 6.28 16.42
N LEU A 213 23.76 5.21 16.95
CA LEU A 213 23.41 4.64 18.25
C LEU A 213 23.75 5.61 19.39
N LYS A 214 24.87 6.33 19.29
CA LYS A 214 25.22 7.40 20.25
C LYS A 214 24.17 8.52 20.26
N THR A 215 23.79 9.01 19.08
CA THR A 215 22.77 10.07 18.94
C THR A 215 21.40 9.63 19.48
N LEU A 216 21.01 8.38 19.20
CA LEU A 216 19.76 7.80 19.72
C LEU A 216 19.80 7.68 21.25
N LYS A 217 20.88 7.14 21.84
CA LYS A 217 21.05 7.05 23.29
C LYS A 217 20.98 8.42 23.98
N GLU A 218 21.58 9.44 23.38
CA GLU A 218 21.53 10.80 23.89
C GLU A 218 20.12 11.39 23.81
N THR A 219 19.40 11.14 22.71
CA THR A 219 18.00 11.55 22.55
C THR A 219 17.07 10.85 23.56
N THR A 220 17.19 9.53 23.72
CA THR A 220 16.45 8.75 24.72
C THR A 220 16.72 9.28 26.12
N LYS A 221 17.99 9.52 26.46
CA LYS A 221 18.39 10.05 27.78
C LYS A 221 17.86 11.45 28.03
N GLN A 222 17.85 12.32 27.01
CA GLN A 222 17.30 13.67 27.12
C GLN A 222 15.79 13.62 27.36
N LEU A 223 15.04 12.82 26.59
CA LEU A 223 13.60 12.63 26.76
C LEU A 223 13.26 12.05 28.15
N GLN A 224 14.04 11.07 28.63
CA GLN A 224 13.89 10.53 29.99
C GLN A 224 14.26 11.53 31.07
N LYS A 225 15.18 12.47 30.80
CA LYS A 225 15.55 13.51 31.78
C LYS A 225 14.48 14.58 31.88
N GLU A 226 13.88 14.97 30.75
CA GLU A 226 12.80 15.94 30.69
C GLU A 226 11.49 15.38 31.25
N HIS A 227 11.24 14.08 31.03
CA HIS A 227 10.03 13.39 31.49
C HIS A 227 10.37 12.02 32.10
N PRO A 228 10.93 11.99 33.33
CA PRO A 228 11.41 10.76 33.95
C PRO A 228 10.32 9.71 34.19
N ASP A 229 9.10 10.17 34.49
CA ASP A 229 7.95 9.31 34.77
C ASP A 229 6.80 9.56 33.79
N VAL A 230 7.10 9.79 32.49
CA VAL A 230 6.11 10.14 31.46
C VAL A 230 4.91 9.17 31.43
N ALA A 231 5.11 7.89 31.73
CA ALA A 231 4.04 6.90 31.78
C ALA A 231 3.08 7.15 32.96
N SER A 232 3.62 7.43 34.14
CA SER A 232 2.84 7.75 35.33
C SER A 232 2.18 9.12 35.22
N GLU A 233 2.89 10.12 34.69
CA GLU A 233 2.35 11.46 34.40
C GLU A 233 1.21 11.39 33.39
N LEU A 234 1.37 10.64 32.29
CA LEU A 234 0.31 10.43 31.30
C LEU A 234 -0.91 9.71 31.92
N GLN A 235 -0.67 8.69 32.74
CA GLN A 235 -1.75 7.98 33.44
C GLN A 235 -2.52 8.94 34.36
N GLN A 236 -1.81 9.74 35.15
CA GLN A 236 -2.40 10.73 36.03
C GLN A 236 -3.17 11.79 35.25
N SER A 237 -2.62 12.31 34.15
CA SER A 237 -3.27 13.30 33.29
C SER A 237 -4.54 12.74 32.65
N ARG A 238 -4.54 11.48 32.21
CA ARG A 238 -5.74 10.79 31.69
C ARG A 238 -6.82 10.62 32.76
N SER A 239 -6.44 10.27 34.00
CA SER A 239 -7.37 10.21 35.12
C SER A 239 -7.98 11.57 35.44
N GLN A 240 -7.16 12.62 35.47
CA GLN A 240 -7.62 14.00 35.71
C GLN A 240 -8.54 14.51 34.58
N LEU A 241 -8.26 14.13 33.34
CA LEU A 241 -9.10 14.44 32.17
C LEU A 241 -10.46 13.74 32.27
N ALA A 242 -10.49 12.46 32.65
CA ALA A 242 -11.73 11.72 32.83
C ALA A 242 -12.63 12.33 33.93
N GLU A 243 -12.02 12.76 35.04
CA GLU A 243 -12.73 13.46 36.12
C GLU A 243 -13.25 14.84 35.67
N ALA A 244 -12.48 15.56 34.85
CA ALA A 244 -12.91 16.83 34.27
C ALA A 244 -14.07 16.66 33.27
N ASP A 245 -14.06 15.60 32.44
CA ASP A 245 -15.17 15.28 31.54
C ASP A 245 -16.46 14.99 32.32
N LYS A 246 -16.35 14.23 33.41
CA LYS A 246 -17.48 13.96 34.31
C LYS A 246 -18.02 15.27 34.91
N THR A 247 -17.14 16.11 35.45
CA THR A 247 -17.52 17.40 36.04
C THR A 247 -18.18 18.31 35.00
N LYS A 248 -17.63 18.38 33.78
CA LYS A 248 -18.20 19.14 32.66
C LYS A 248 -19.64 18.70 32.35
N LYS A 249 -19.88 17.39 32.25
CA LYS A 249 -21.23 16.83 32.01
C LYS A 249 -22.20 17.22 33.13
N GLU A 250 -21.81 17.01 34.39
CA GLU A 250 -22.63 17.35 35.56
C GLU A 250 -23.00 18.84 35.59
N LYS A 251 -22.04 19.75 35.28
CA LYS A 251 -22.32 21.19 35.26
C LYS A 251 -23.18 21.63 34.08
N GLN A 252 -23.05 20.99 32.91
CA GLN A 252 -23.93 21.24 31.76
C GLN A 252 -25.36 20.77 32.01
N GLU A 253 -25.54 19.62 32.65
CA GLU A 253 -26.85 19.12 33.07
C GLU A 253 -27.51 20.07 34.08
N LEU A 254 -26.77 20.53 35.10
CA LEU A 254 -27.25 21.51 36.07
C LEU A 254 -27.65 22.85 35.41
N LEU A 255 -26.86 23.34 34.45
CA LEU A 255 -27.21 24.54 33.69
C LEU A 255 -28.52 24.35 32.91
N THR A 256 -28.73 23.17 32.34
CA THR A 256 -29.96 22.84 31.61
C THR A 256 -31.16 22.83 32.55
N GLU A 257 -31.02 22.18 33.70
CA GLU A 257 -32.05 22.15 34.75
C GLU A 257 -32.44 23.57 35.20
N LYS A 258 -31.45 24.40 35.55
CA LYS A 258 -31.69 25.78 36.00
C LYS A 258 -32.24 26.69 34.91
N THR A 259 -31.89 26.43 33.65
CA THR A 259 -32.49 27.14 32.51
C THR A 259 -33.97 26.83 32.36
N ASN A 260 -34.35 25.55 32.52
CA ASN A 260 -35.75 25.13 32.44
C ASN A 260 -36.58 25.67 33.62
N GLU A 261 -36.02 25.65 34.84
CA GLU A 261 -36.65 26.23 36.03
C GLU A 261 -36.95 27.72 35.85
N TYR A 262 -35.95 28.49 35.38
CA TYR A 262 -36.13 29.91 35.06
C TYR A 262 -37.22 30.13 34.00
N ASN A 263 -37.17 29.41 32.87
CA ASN A 263 -38.13 29.60 31.79
C ASN A 263 -39.57 29.33 32.26
N LYS A 264 -39.79 28.28 33.04
CA LYS A 264 -41.10 27.95 33.62
C LYS A 264 -41.62 29.06 34.53
N LEU A 265 -40.78 29.58 35.43
CA LEU A 265 -41.17 30.67 36.34
C LEU A 265 -41.50 31.96 35.59
N VAL A 266 -40.77 32.28 34.51
CA VAL A 266 -41.06 33.43 33.67
C VAL A 266 -42.42 33.28 32.96
N GLU A 267 -42.72 32.10 32.40
CA GLU A 267 -44.01 31.83 31.77
C GLU A 267 -45.18 31.98 32.76
N GLU A 268 -45.02 31.45 33.98
CA GLU A 268 -46.00 31.58 35.06
C GLU A 268 -46.18 33.05 35.49
N ALA A 269 -45.08 33.79 35.66
CA ALA A 269 -45.11 35.21 36.05
C ALA A 269 -45.77 36.10 34.98
N VAL A 270 -45.47 35.86 33.70
CA VAL A 270 -46.10 36.57 32.57
C VAL A 270 -47.60 36.29 32.52
N SER A 271 -48.01 35.03 32.70
CA SER A 271 -49.43 34.65 32.74
C SER A 271 -50.16 35.32 33.91
N ALA A 272 -49.55 35.36 35.09
CA ALA A 272 -50.12 36.05 36.26
C ALA A 272 -50.24 37.56 36.03
N ARG A 273 -49.25 38.20 35.38
CA ARG A 273 -49.33 39.62 35.02
C ARG A 273 -50.49 39.92 34.06
N SER A 274 -50.68 39.08 33.04
CA SER A 274 -51.81 39.25 32.12
C SER A 274 -53.16 39.11 32.83
N ALA A 275 -53.27 38.24 33.84
CA ALA A 275 -54.48 38.14 34.66
C ALA A 275 -54.72 39.41 35.49
N VAL A 276 -53.68 40.00 36.08
CA VAL A 276 -53.74 41.28 36.80
C VAL A 276 -54.17 42.43 35.87
N GLU A 277 -53.62 42.51 34.67
CA GLU A 277 -54.00 43.51 33.66
C GLU A 277 -55.49 43.37 33.26
N ALA A 278 -55.98 42.14 33.07
CA ALA A 278 -57.38 41.89 32.77
C ALA A 278 -58.32 42.29 33.91
N LEU A 279 -57.97 41.96 35.17
CA LEU A 279 -58.75 42.35 36.35
C LEU A 279 -58.75 43.88 36.55
N THR A 280 -57.62 44.54 36.32
CA THR A 280 -57.49 46.01 36.41
C THR A 280 -58.47 46.68 35.44
N LYS A 281 -58.51 46.20 34.19
CA LYS A 281 -59.44 46.72 33.17
C LYS A 281 -60.91 46.51 33.56
N GLN A 282 -61.27 45.31 34.02
CA GLN A 282 -62.65 45.03 34.47
C GLN A 282 -63.09 45.93 35.64
N LEU A 283 -62.18 46.16 36.59
CA LEU A 283 -62.43 47.01 37.75
C LEU A 283 -62.64 48.48 37.34
N GLU A 284 -61.87 48.99 36.37
CA GLU A 284 -62.01 50.35 35.85
C GLU A 284 -63.32 50.54 35.06
N GLU A 285 -63.71 49.56 34.23
CA GLU A 285 -65.01 49.55 33.52
C GLU A 285 -66.19 49.60 34.50
N LYS A 286 -66.15 48.77 35.56
CA LYS A 286 -67.20 48.72 36.59
C LYS A 286 -67.29 50.00 37.43
N ARG A 287 -66.14 50.59 37.80
CA ARG A 287 -66.09 51.88 38.50
C ARG A 287 -66.70 53.00 37.66
N THR A 288 -66.33 53.06 36.39
CA THR A 288 -66.85 54.05 35.44
C THR A 288 -68.37 53.94 35.33
N ARG A 289 -68.90 52.73 35.17
CA ARG A 289 -70.35 52.49 35.07
C ARG A 289 -71.11 52.88 36.35
N SER A 290 -70.56 52.61 37.53
CA SER A 290 -71.17 53.02 38.81
C SER A 290 -71.25 54.55 38.92
N GLU A 291 -70.20 55.27 38.55
CA GLU A 291 -70.19 56.74 38.57
C GLU A 291 -71.14 57.36 37.54
N GLU A 292 -71.24 56.79 36.33
CA GLU A 292 -72.24 57.19 35.33
C GLU A 292 -73.67 57.10 35.88
N LEU A 293 -74.01 55.97 36.50
CA LEU A 293 -75.35 55.77 37.09
C LEU A 293 -75.62 56.70 38.28
N LYS A 294 -74.60 57.04 39.08
CA LYS A 294 -74.74 58.02 40.18
C LYS A 294 -75.07 59.41 39.65
N GLU A 295 -74.40 59.84 38.57
CA GLU A 295 -74.69 61.13 37.95
C GLU A 295 -76.07 61.13 37.26
N GLU A 296 -76.43 60.03 36.59
CA GLU A 296 -77.77 59.84 36.01
C GLU A 296 -78.86 59.93 37.09
N ASN A 297 -78.69 59.25 38.23
CA ASN A 297 -79.63 59.33 39.35
C ASN A 297 -79.74 60.71 39.96
N LYS A 298 -78.62 61.44 40.06
CA LYS A 298 -78.63 62.83 40.52
C LYS A 298 -79.43 63.73 39.58
N GLN A 299 -79.32 63.55 38.27
CA GLN A 299 -80.13 64.26 37.28
C GLN A 299 -81.61 63.86 37.39
N ASN A 300 -81.92 62.57 37.49
CA ASN A 300 -83.28 62.06 37.64
C ASN A 300 -83.95 62.57 38.93
N LEU A 301 -83.22 62.67 40.04
CA LEU A 301 -83.70 63.25 41.30
C LEU A 301 -84.03 64.75 41.16
N GLN A 302 -83.20 65.51 40.44
CA GLN A 302 -83.51 66.92 40.14
C GLN A 302 -84.80 67.04 39.33
N GLN A 303 -84.94 66.26 38.27
CA GLN A 303 -86.16 66.23 37.45
C GLN A 303 -87.40 65.79 38.25
N LEU A 304 -87.26 64.80 39.14
CA LEU A 304 -88.34 64.33 40.01
C LEU A 304 -88.87 65.47 40.90
N ASN A 305 -87.97 66.26 41.49
CA ASN A 305 -88.34 67.42 42.32
C ASN A 305 -89.02 68.51 41.50
N GLU A 306 -88.56 68.78 40.28
CA GLU A 306 -89.23 69.72 39.38
C GLU A 306 -90.64 69.27 39.02
N PHE A 307 -90.82 67.99 38.66
CA PHE A 307 -92.14 67.45 38.34
C PHE A 307 -93.07 67.43 39.55
N LYS A 308 -92.55 67.21 40.76
CA LYS A 308 -93.31 67.34 42.00
C LYS A 308 -93.86 68.75 42.17
N GLY A 309 -93.01 69.77 42.02
CA GLY A 309 -93.42 71.17 42.11
C GLY A 309 -94.44 71.55 41.03
N LYS A 310 -94.22 71.10 39.77
CA LYS A 310 -95.17 71.30 38.66
C LYS A 310 -96.52 70.62 38.93
N LYS A 311 -96.51 69.40 39.49
CA LYS A 311 -97.73 68.69 39.89
C LYS A 311 -98.48 69.42 40.99
N GLU A 312 -97.80 69.85 42.05
CA GLU A 312 -98.40 70.59 43.17
C GLU A 312 -99.01 71.92 42.69
N ALA A 313 -98.32 72.65 41.80
CA ALA A 313 -98.82 73.86 41.18
C ALA A 313 -100.06 73.61 40.30
N ALA A 314 -100.01 72.59 39.43
CA ALA A 314 -101.14 72.21 38.58
C ALA A 314 -102.35 71.73 39.41
N GLN A 315 -102.10 71.02 40.51
CA GLN A 315 -103.14 70.55 41.42
C GLN A 315 -103.78 71.71 42.21
N THR A 316 -102.98 72.65 42.69
CA THR A 316 -103.47 73.88 43.33
C THR A 316 -104.31 74.71 42.36
N ALA A 317 -103.84 74.86 41.11
CA ALA A 317 -104.58 75.55 40.05
C ALA A 317 -105.90 74.83 39.71
N LEU A 318 -105.90 73.49 39.67
CA LEU A 318 -107.09 72.68 39.45
C LEU A 318 -108.11 72.88 40.57
N GLU A 319 -107.69 72.82 41.84
CA GLU A 319 -108.56 73.08 42.99
C GLU A 319 -109.15 74.49 42.96
N GLN A 320 -108.34 75.49 42.58
CA GLN A 320 -108.81 76.86 42.43
C GLN A 320 -109.86 76.98 41.32
N LYS A 321 -109.63 76.34 40.17
CA LYS A 321 -110.60 76.30 39.06
C LYS A 321 -111.87 75.55 39.44
N GLN A 322 -111.79 74.47 40.22
CA GLN A 322 -112.96 73.77 40.75
C GLN A 322 -113.79 74.66 41.69
N LYS A 323 -113.14 75.46 42.55
CA LYS A 323 -113.84 76.47 43.36
C LYS A 323 -114.51 77.54 42.50
N GLU A 324 -113.81 78.02 41.47
CA GLU A 324 -114.34 79.01 40.51
C GLU A 324 -115.58 78.47 39.77
N ILE A 325 -115.55 77.21 39.31
CA ILE A 325 -116.72 76.51 38.76
C ILE A 325 -117.87 76.49 39.79
N GLY A 326 -117.58 76.17 41.05
CA GLY A 326 -118.58 76.21 42.14
C GLY A 326 -119.19 77.60 42.36
N THR A 327 -118.39 78.67 42.28
CA THR A 327 -118.90 80.04 42.35
C THR A 327 -119.76 80.40 41.15
N PHE A 328 -119.38 80.00 39.93
CA PHE A 328 -120.20 80.20 38.75
C PHE A 328 -121.49 79.38 38.81
N ASP A 329 -121.49 78.18 39.40
CA ASP A 329 -122.71 77.42 39.66
C ASP A 329 -123.67 78.15 40.60
N GLU A 330 -123.14 78.79 41.65
CA GLU A 330 -123.94 79.65 42.54
C GLU A 330 -124.46 80.89 41.83
N ASP A 331 -123.64 81.55 41.00
CA ASP A 331 -124.05 82.72 40.22
C ASP A 331 -125.07 82.36 39.14
N ILE A 332 -124.96 81.20 38.49
CA ILE A 332 -125.99 80.67 37.58
C ILE A 332 -127.29 80.44 38.36
N LYS A 333 -127.24 79.83 39.55
CA LYS A 333 -128.43 79.65 40.41
C LYS A 333 -129.04 80.98 40.83
N ARG A 334 -128.22 81.95 41.22
CA ARG A 334 -128.69 83.29 41.63
C ARG A 334 -129.29 84.05 40.45
N ALA A 335 -128.60 84.09 39.31
CA ALA A 335 -129.08 84.71 38.09
C ALA A 335 -130.35 84.02 37.55
N GLN A 336 -130.45 82.70 37.71
CA GLN A 336 -131.67 81.95 37.42
C GLN A 336 -132.82 82.34 38.36
N GLY A 337 -132.57 82.48 39.66
CA GLY A 337 -133.58 82.98 40.60
C GLY A 337 -134.00 84.45 40.34
N ASP A 338 -133.06 85.30 39.92
CA ASP A 338 -133.34 86.68 39.51
C ASP A 338 -134.13 86.74 38.20
N LEU A 339 -133.82 85.86 37.24
CA LEU A 339 -134.57 85.68 36.00
C LEU A 339 -136.00 85.23 36.29
N GLU A 340 -136.18 84.20 37.13
CA GLU A 340 -137.49 83.70 37.55
C GLU A 340 -138.33 84.80 38.24
N LYS A 341 -137.70 85.59 39.13
CA LYS A 341 -138.36 86.76 39.75
C LYS A 341 -138.73 87.83 38.73
N ALA A 342 -137.83 88.16 37.80
CA ALA A 342 -138.08 89.18 36.78
C ALA A 342 -139.20 88.74 35.80
N ILE A 343 -139.25 87.44 35.46
CA ILE A 343 -140.34 86.84 34.69
C ILE A 343 -141.66 86.96 35.46
N ALA A 344 -141.69 86.57 36.74
CA ALA A 344 -142.88 86.68 37.57
C ALA A 344 -143.34 88.15 37.78
N GLU A 345 -142.41 89.10 37.84
CA GLU A 345 -142.71 90.54 37.93
C GLU A 345 -143.31 91.06 36.62
N ASP A 346 -142.78 90.65 35.46
CA ASP A 346 -143.34 90.98 34.13
C ASP A 346 -144.71 90.33 33.88
N GLU A 347 -144.94 89.11 34.37
CA GLU A 347 -146.24 88.42 34.29
C GLU A 347 -147.35 89.18 35.03
N ASN A 348 -147.02 89.86 36.13
CA ASN A 348 -147.99 90.66 36.91
C ASN A 348 -148.24 92.04 36.29
N GLN A 349 -147.20 92.71 35.78
CA GLN A 349 -147.29 94.00 35.07
C GLN A 349 -146.18 94.13 34.01
N SER A 350 -146.51 93.79 32.75
CA SER A 350 -145.52 93.85 31.65
C SER A 350 -145.28 95.29 31.18
N THR A 351 -144.04 95.75 31.34
CA THR A 351 -143.55 97.08 30.96
C THR A 351 -142.19 96.99 30.26
N PRO A 352 -141.76 98.03 29.52
CA PRO A 352 -140.42 98.03 28.91
C PRO A 352 -139.28 97.85 29.93
N GLU A 353 -139.48 98.29 31.18
CA GLU A 353 -138.49 98.15 32.25
C GLU A 353 -138.41 96.70 32.78
N THR A 354 -139.55 96.02 32.96
CA THR A 354 -139.59 94.62 33.39
C THR A 354 -139.05 93.67 32.31
N GLN A 355 -139.35 93.91 31.02
CA GLN A 355 -138.73 93.18 29.91
C GLN A 355 -137.21 93.41 29.80
N LYS A 356 -136.73 94.63 30.11
CA LYS A 356 -135.29 94.91 30.19
C LYS A 356 -134.62 94.14 31.34
N LYS A 357 -135.26 94.05 32.51
CA LYS A 357 -134.77 93.24 33.64
C LYS A 357 -134.64 91.75 33.28
N ILE A 358 -135.62 91.18 32.55
CA ILE A 358 -135.54 89.79 32.05
C ILE A 358 -134.30 89.63 31.16
N LYS A 359 -134.13 90.51 30.16
CA LYS A 359 -132.99 90.43 29.23
C LYS A 359 -131.65 90.59 29.93
N ASP A 360 -131.55 91.49 30.92
CA ASP A 360 -130.34 91.68 31.71
C ASP A 360 -130.03 90.47 32.62
N ALA A 361 -131.05 89.84 33.20
CA ALA A 361 -130.91 88.61 33.99
C ALA A 361 -130.51 87.40 33.11
N GLU A 362 -131.09 87.29 31.91
CA GLU A 362 -130.76 86.26 30.93
C GLU A 362 -129.32 86.40 30.42
N ASN A 363 -128.89 87.63 30.10
CA ASN A 363 -127.51 87.93 29.73
C ASN A 363 -126.52 87.59 30.86
N LYS A 364 -126.87 87.90 32.12
CA LYS A 364 -126.05 87.52 33.29
C LYS A 364 -125.93 86.00 33.44
N LYS A 365 -127.03 85.27 33.26
CA LYS A 365 -127.05 83.80 33.29
C LYS A 365 -126.18 83.22 32.17
N GLN A 366 -126.36 83.66 30.92
CA GLN A 366 -125.56 83.20 29.78
C GLN A 366 -124.06 83.50 29.95
N LEU A 367 -123.72 84.66 30.51
CA LEU A 367 -122.33 85.03 30.82
C LEU A 367 -121.72 84.10 31.88
N ALA A 368 -122.47 83.80 32.94
CA ALA A 368 -122.04 82.86 33.98
C ALA A 368 -121.89 81.42 33.45
N GLU A 369 -122.80 80.95 32.59
CA GLU A 369 -122.69 79.65 31.90
C GLU A 369 -121.47 79.59 30.96
N LYS A 370 -121.18 80.67 30.24
CA LYS A 370 -119.99 80.76 29.37
C LYS A 370 -118.69 80.72 30.17
N ASN A 371 -118.62 81.47 31.27
CA ASN A 371 -117.46 81.48 32.15
C ASN A 371 -117.27 80.12 32.84
N LYS A 372 -118.36 79.47 33.26
CA LYS A 372 -118.32 78.09 33.77
C LYS A 372 -117.72 77.12 32.75
N LYS A 373 -118.21 77.10 31.50
CA LYS A 373 -117.67 76.22 30.45
C LYS A 373 -116.18 76.45 30.18
N SER A 374 -115.71 77.70 30.27
CA SER A 374 -114.27 78.01 30.15
C SER A 374 -113.48 77.48 31.35
N ALA A 375 -113.99 77.66 32.56
CA ALA A 375 -113.34 77.13 33.76
C ALA A 375 -113.32 75.60 33.79
N GLU A 376 -114.38 74.93 33.30
CA GLU A 376 -114.46 73.47 33.14
C GLU A 376 -113.44 72.93 32.13
N SER A 377 -113.27 73.60 30.98
CA SER A 377 -112.28 73.17 29.99
C SER A 377 -110.84 73.36 30.48
N GLU A 378 -110.55 74.47 31.17
CA GLU A 378 -109.27 74.70 31.85
C GLU A 378 -109.01 73.67 32.96
N ALA A 379 -110.05 73.29 33.72
CA ALA A 379 -109.96 72.25 34.74
C ALA A 379 -109.67 70.86 34.14
N GLU A 380 -110.28 70.49 33.02
CA GLU A 380 -109.97 69.22 32.34
C GLU A 380 -108.53 69.20 31.79
N VAL A 381 -108.01 70.32 31.26
CA VAL A 381 -106.59 70.44 30.86
C VAL A 381 -105.66 70.26 32.07
N LEU A 382 -105.94 70.93 33.19
CA LEU A 382 -105.16 70.80 34.42
C LEU A 382 -105.20 69.38 35.00
N LYS A 383 -106.35 68.71 34.93
CA LYS A 383 -106.50 67.31 35.32
C LYS A 383 -105.67 66.37 34.44
N GLY A 384 -105.62 66.62 33.14
CA GLY A 384 -104.70 65.95 32.22
C GLY A 384 -103.23 66.16 32.62
N GLN A 385 -102.82 67.40 32.89
CA GLN A 385 -101.46 67.71 33.33
C GLN A 385 -101.08 67.04 34.67
N VAL A 386 -101.99 67.02 35.65
CA VAL A 386 -101.78 66.32 36.93
C VAL A 386 -101.57 64.82 36.71
N LYS A 387 -102.32 64.21 35.78
CA LYS A 387 -102.15 62.81 35.42
C LYS A 387 -100.79 62.55 34.76
N ASP A 388 -100.43 63.33 33.74
CA ASP A 388 -99.15 63.20 33.03
C ASP A 388 -97.95 63.37 33.97
N PHE A 389 -98.01 64.37 34.88
CA PHE A 389 -96.96 64.56 35.88
C PHE A 389 -96.92 63.41 36.89
N THR A 390 -98.05 62.80 37.23
CA THR A 390 -98.09 61.64 38.13
C THR A 390 -97.46 60.39 37.49
N GLU A 391 -97.73 60.16 36.21
CA GLU A 391 -97.12 59.05 35.45
C GLU A 391 -95.61 59.26 35.30
N ARG A 392 -95.16 60.47 34.92
CA ARG A 392 -93.73 60.80 34.84
C ARG A 392 -93.02 60.72 36.19
N PHE A 393 -93.66 61.17 37.26
CA PHE A 393 -93.12 61.05 38.61
C PHE A 393 -92.93 59.58 39.00
N SER A 394 -93.89 58.72 38.67
CA SER A 394 -93.81 57.28 38.95
C SER A 394 -92.71 56.60 38.14
N ALA A 395 -92.58 56.93 36.85
CA ALA A 395 -91.54 56.39 35.98
C ALA A 395 -90.13 56.77 36.45
N LEU A 396 -89.88 58.06 36.74
CA LEU A 396 -88.60 58.54 37.26
C LEU A 396 -88.25 57.90 38.62
N THR A 397 -89.25 57.71 39.49
CA THR A 397 -89.04 57.04 40.78
C THR A 397 -88.56 55.59 40.58
N GLN A 398 -89.16 54.85 39.64
CA GLN A 398 -88.74 53.48 39.33
C GLN A 398 -87.34 53.41 38.71
N GLU A 399 -87.02 54.34 37.81
CA GLU A 399 -85.69 54.44 37.19
C GLU A 399 -84.61 54.73 38.23
N ILE A 400 -84.86 55.68 39.16
CA ILE A 400 -83.96 55.98 40.27
C ILE A 400 -83.71 54.73 41.13
N LEU A 401 -84.77 53.99 41.49
CA LEU A 401 -84.66 52.77 42.30
C LEU A 401 -83.89 51.66 41.56
N LYS A 402 -84.12 51.48 40.26
CA LYS A 402 -83.42 50.51 39.43
C LYS A 402 -81.92 50.83 39.39
N ASN A 403 -81.58 52.07 39.04
CA ASN A 403 -80.20 52.54 38.99
C ASN A 403 -79.53 52.44 40.37
N GLN A 404 -80.24 52.73 41.47
CA GLN A 404 -79.70 52.59 42.82
C GLN A 404 -79.36 51.13 43.15
N THR A 405 -80.17 50.19 42.68
CA THR A 405 -79.94 48.75 42.86
C THR A 405 -78.75 48.27 42.03
N GLU A 406 -78.63 48.76 40.79
CA GLU A 406 -77.50 48.47 39.91
C GLU A 406 -76.19 49.05 40.46
N ILE A 407 -76.20 50.30 40.96
CA ILE A 407 -75.06 50.91 41.68
C ILE A 407 -74.65 50.04 42.87
N GLY A 408 -75.61 49.59 43.69
CA GLY A 408 -75.31 48.73 44.84
C GLY A 408 -74.66 47.39 44.45
N THR A 409 -75.04 46.84 43.30
CA THR A 409 -74.45 45.61 42.74
C THR A 409 -73.05 45.88 42.19
N LEU A 410 -72.88 46.96 41.43
CA LEU A 410 -71.57 47.36 40.88
C LEU A 410 -70.57 47.70 41.98
N ASP A 411 -70.98 48.40 43.04
CA ASP A 411 -70.11 48.74 44.17
C ASP A 411 -69.69 47.48 44.96
N ALA A 412 -70.52 46.44 45.00
CA ALA A 412 -70.16 45.15 45.56
C ALA A 412 -69.15 44.40 44.66
N ASP A 413 -69.42 44.32 43.35
CA ASP A 413 -68.50 43.76 42.36
C ASP A 413 -67.12 44.45 42.41
N VAL A 414 -67.10 45.78 42.52
CA VAL A 414 -65.86 46.58 42.61
C VAL A 414 -65.08 46.20 43.86
N LYS A 415 -65.72 46.01 45.02
CA LYS A 415 -65.03 45.59 46.26
C LYS A 415 -64.43 44.19 46.12
N GLU A 416 -65.17 43.25 45.53
CA GLU A 416 -64.67 41.89 45.31
C GLU A 416 -63.49 41.88 44.32
N LEU A 417 -63.62 42.59 43.20
CA LEU A 417 -62.56 42.73 42.20
C LEU A 417 -61.32 43.42 42.77
N ASP A 418 -61.47 44.43 43.63
CA ASP A 418 -60.33 45.14 44.25
C ASP A 418 -59.55 44.20 45.19
N GLN A 419 -60.26 43.39 45.98
CA GLN A 419 -59.64 42.38 46.84
C GLN A 419 -58.96 41.26 46.03
N LYS A 420 -59.60 40.81 44.95
CA LYS A 420 -59.02 39.82 44.03
C LYS A 420 -57.78 40.37 43.33
N LEU A 421 -57.85 41.58 42.82
CA LEU A 421 -56.73 42.28 42.19
C LEU A 421 -55.54 42.38 43.16
N LYS A 422 -55.76 42.78 44.42
CA LYS A 422 -54.69 42.83 45.43
C LYS A 422 -54.01 41.48 45.64
N THR A 423 -54.78 40.40 45.64
CA THR A 423 -54.27 39.03 45.85
C THR A 423 -53.48 38.54 44.64
N GLU A 424 -54.01 38.74 43.43
CA GLU A 424 -53.36 38.35 42.17
C GLU A 424 -52.09 39.18 41.92
N THR A 425 -52.10 40.49 42.23
CA THR A 425 -50.91 41.34 42.14
C THR A 425 -49.79 40.83 43.05
N GLY A 426 -50.09 40.51 44.32
CA GLY A 426 -49.10 39.94 45.22
C GLY A 426 -48.56 38.58 44.76
N THR A 427 -49.40 37.77 44.11
CA THR A 427 -49.00 36.48 43.53
C THR A 427 -48.07 36.68 42.34
N ALA A 428 -48.41 37.61 41.43
CA ALA A 428 -47.58 37.96 40.28
C ALA A 428 -46.21 38.50 40.70
N GLU A 429 -46.17 39.45 41.64
CA GLU A 429 -44.93 40.00 42.22
C GLU A 429 -44.06 38.90 42.84
N GLY A 430 -44.67 37.96 43.58
CA GLY A 430 -43.97 36.81 44.15
C GLY A 430 -43.37 35.86 43.11
N LEU A 431 -44.04 35.65 41.97
CA LEU A 431 -43.53 34.86 40.86
C LEU A 431 -42.37 35.55 40.13
N PHE A 432 -42.47 36.87 39.89
CA PHE A 432 -41.35 37.63 39.31
C PHE A 432 -40.11 37.60 40.20
N ALA A 433 -40.27 37.77 41.53
CA ALA A 433 -39.14 37.68 42.46
C ALA A 433 -38.47 36.28 42.43
N LYS A 434 -39.26 35.20 42.30
CA LYS A 434 -38.72 33.84 42.13
C LYS A 434 -38.03 33.67 40.78
N ALA A 435 -38.57 34.23 39.71
CA ALA A 435 -37.96 34.19 38.39
C ALA A 435 -36.61 34.93 38.37
N ASP A 436 -36.50 36.08 39.04
CA ASP A 436 -35.26 36.84 39.18
C ASP A 436 -34.17 36.04 39.93
N GLU A 437 -34.54 35.39 41.04
CA GLU A 437 -33.61 34.52 41.77
C GLU A 437 -33.20 33.29 40.94
N ALA A 438 -34.13 32.68 40.21
CA ALA A 438 -33.83 31.59 39.29
C ALA A 438 -32.91 32.03 38.14
N GLU A 439 -33.05 33.27 37.64
CA GLU A 439 -32.15 33.83 36.63
C GLU A 439 -30.71 33.96 37.17
N LYS A 440 -30.58 34.42 38.42
CA LYS A 440 -29.29 34.52 39.10
C LYS A 440 -28.64 33.14 39.28
N GLN A 441 -29.40 32.14 39.70
CA GLN A 441 -28.91 30.76 39.82
C GLN A 441 -28.51 30.18 38.46
N LYS A 442 -29.29 30.43 37.40
CA LYS A 442 -28.95 30.06 36.02
C LYS A 442 -27.63 30.71 35.58
N LYS A 443 -27.42 32.00 35.86
CA LYS A 443 -26.16 32.71 35.55
C LYS A 443 -24.96 32.09 36.26
N GLN A 444 -25.10 31.73 37.54
CA GLN A 444 -24.05 31.03 38.30
C GLN A 444 -23.77 29.63 37.75
N ALA A 445 -24.82 28.85 37.43
CA ALA A 445 -24.67 27.54 36.81
C ALA A 445 -23.97 27.62 35.45
N LYS A 446 -24.25 28.69 34.67
CA LYS A 446 -23.60 28.92 33.38
C LYS A 446 -22.11 29.16 33.55
N GLN A 447 -21.72 30.05 34.46
CA GLN A 447 -20.32 30.32 34.73
C GLN A 447 -19.58 29.06 35.20
N ALA A 448 -20.19 28.26 36.09
CA ALA A 448 -19.62 26.99 36.54
C ALA A 448 -19.47 25.96 35.40
N ALA A 449 -20.40 25.92 34.44
CA ALA A 449 -20.29 25.08 33.26
C ALA A 449 -19.18 25.56 32.31
N ASP A 450 -19.08 26.86 32.06
CA ASP A 450 -18.03 27.45 31.22
C ASP A 450 -16.63 27.20 31.81
N ASP A 451 -16.46 27.36 33.13
CA ASP A 451 -15.19 27.09 33.82
C ASP A 451 -14.84 25.58 33.79
N ALA A 452 -15.84 24.70 33.91
CA ALA A 452 -15.62 23.25 33.78
C ALA A 452 -15.23 22.83 32.35
N ILE A 453 -15.77 23.50 31.33
CA ILE A 453 -15.38 23.29 29.92
C ILE A 453 -13.91 23.68 29.72
N ARG A 454 -13.49 24.86 30.18
CA ARG A 454 -12.08 25.29 30.08
C ARG A 454 -11.13 24.34 30.78
N ASN A 455 -11.45 23.94 32.02
CA ASN A 455 -10.64 22.98 32.77
C ASN A 455 -10.51 21.62 32.04
N TYR A 456 -11.57 21.15 31.39
CA TYR A 456 -11.51 19.96 30.54
C TYR A 456 -10.57 20.15 29.35
N GLU A 457 -10.64 21.28 28.65
CA GLU A 457 -9.79 21.58 27.50
C GLU A 457 -8.30 21.69 27.89
N ASP A 458 -7.99 22.36 29.00
CA ASP A 458 -6.62 22.49 29.52
C ASP A 458 -6.03 21.13 29.88
N LYS A 459 -6.79 20.29 30.59
CA LYS A 459 -6.36 18.93 30.94
C LYS A 459 -6.25 18.02 29.73
N LYS A 460 -7.08 18.23 28.71
CA LYS A 460 -7.00 17.48 27.46
C LYS A 460 -5.69 17.81 26.73
N HIS A 461 -5.37 19.10 26.61
CA HIS A 461 -4.12 19.54 26.00
C HIS A 461 -2.90 18.95 26.71
N ALA A 462 -2.86 19.00 28.04
CA ALA A 462 -1.79 18.41 28.83
C ALA A 462 -1.65 16.88 28.61
N ALA A 463 -2.77 16.15 28.54
CA ALA A 463 -2.76 14.72 28.27
C ALA A 463 -2.24 14.41 26.84
N ASP A 464 -2.65 15.20 25.85
CA ASP A 464 -2.22 15.04 24.45
C ASP A 464 -0.72 15.32 24.29
N GLU A 465 -0.18 16.34 24.97
CA GLU A 465 1.26 16.64 24.99
C GLU A 465 2.07 15.50 25.61
N LEU A 466 1.66 15.00 26.78
CA LEU A 466 2.31 13.86 27.43
C LEU A 466 2.23 12.59 26.59
N GLU A 467 1.13 12.36 25.87
CA GLU A 467 1.00 11.22 24.95
C GLU A 467 1.96 11.34 23.77
N ALA A 468 2.15 12.55 23.22
CA ALA A 468 3.10 12.80 22.16
C ALA A 468 4.54 12.55 22.61
N VAL A 469 4.90 12.97 23.83
CA VAL A 469 6.22 12.68 24.43
C VAL A 469 6.40 11.18 24.65
N ALA A 470 5.40 10.49 25.22
CA ALA A 470 5.45 9.05 25.46
C ALA A 470 5.68 8.26 24.16
N LYS A 471 4.97 8.59 23.08
CA LYS A 471 5.16 7.98 21.75
C LYS A 471 6.55 8.25 21.16
N LYS A 472 7.07 9.47 21.33
CA LYS A 472 8.45 9.81 20.90
C LYS A 472 9.49 8.98 21.66
N LEU A 473 9.33 8.84 22.98
CA LEU A 473 10.23 8.04 23.80
C LEU A 473 10.16 6.56 23.44
N GLU A 474 8.96 6.00 23.28
CA GLU A 474 8.76 4.61 22.86
C GLU A 474 9.45 4.33 21.51
N LYS A 475 9.25 5.22 20.54
CA LYS A 475 9.91 5.14 19.23
C LYS A 475 11.43 5.23 19.36
N ALA A 476 11.96 6.19 20.14
CA ALA A 476 13.41 6.35 20.33
C ALA A 476 14.05 5.10 20.95
N VAL A 477 13.40 4.49 21.95
CA VAL A 477 13.84 3.24 22.59
C VAL A 477 13.81 2.07 21.60
N GLN A 478 12.81 2.00 20.72
CA GLN A 478 12.72 0.96 19.70
C GLN A 478 13.79 1.13 18.61
N ASP A 479 13.98 2.36 18.11
CA ASP A 479 15.02 2.70 17.14
C ASP A 479 16.42 2.41 17.72
N GLU A 480 16.63 2.64 19.01
CA GLU A 480 17.87 2.30 19.73
C GLU A 480 18.12 0.77 19.73
N LYS A 481 17.10 -0.03 20.07
CA LYS A 481 17.19 -1.51 20.06
C LYS A 481 17.49 -2.06 18.66
N GLU A 482 16.84 -1.50 17.64
CA GLU A 482 17.08 -1.89 16.24
C GLU A 482 18.49 -1.52 15.79
N ALA A 483 18.95 -0.31 16.09
CA ALA A 483 20.31 0.13 15.80
C ALA A 483 21.37 -0.72 16.52
N GLU A 484 21.11 -1.17 17.75
CA GLU A 484 22.02 -2.05 18.50
C GLU A 484 22.11 -3.45 17.86
N LYS A 485 20.98 -3.99 17.38
CA LYS A 485 20.95 -5.24 16.62
C LYS A 485 21.69 -5.12 15.28
N ASP A 486 21.47 -4.03 14.54
CA ASP A 486 22.17 -3.74 13.28
C ASP A 486 23.68 -3.61 13.49
N LYS A 487 24.10 -2.94 14.57
CA LYS A 487 25.51 -2.82 14.94
C LYS A 487 26.12 -4.21 15.21
N GLN A 488 25.46 -5.04 16.01
CA GLN A 488 25.93 -6.41 16.28
C GLN A 488 26.07 -7.24 15.00
N GLN A 489 25.15 -7.12 14.05
CA GLN A 489 25.25 -7.81 12.75
C GLN A 489 26.40 -7.25 11.90
N SER A 490 26.57 -5.93 11.85
CA SER A 490 27.66 -5.28 11.13
C SER A 490 29.02 -5.67 11.69
N ASP A 491 29.16 -5.78 13.02
CA ASP A 491 30.41 -6.16 13.67
C ASP A 491 30.77 -7.63 13.39
N LYS A 492 29.77 -8.53 13.31
CA LYS A 492 29.99 -9.92 12.85
C LYS A 492 30.49 -9.96 11.41
N LEU A 493 29.86 -9.23 10.50
CA LEU A 493 30.27 -9.15 9.10
C LEU A 493 31.67 -8.54 8.95
N LEU A 494 32.03 -7.56 9.78
CA LEU A 494 33.38 -7.00 9.82
C LEU A 494 34.41 -8.05 10.25
N ALA A 495 34.12 -8.84 11.29
CA ALA A 495 34.99 -9.93 11.74
C ALA A 495 35.16 -11.01 10.64
N GLU A 496 34.08 -11.40 9.97
CA GLU A 496 34.13 -12.31 8.82
C GLU A 496 34.96 -11.75 7.67
N ALA A 497 34.78 -10.48 7.32
CA ALA A 497 35.56 -9.81 6.28
C ALA A 497 37.05 -9.75 6.63
N GLN A 498 37.40 -9.48 7.90
CA GLN A 498 38.79 -9.49 8.38
C GLN A 498 39.43 -10.88 8.31
N ASN A 499 38.68 -11.93 8.67
CA ASN A 499 39.15 -13.32 8.55
C ASN A 499 39.38 -13.70 7.08
N ASN A 500 38.47 -13.32 6.19
CA ASN A 500 38.61 -13.56 4.75
C ASN A 500 39.80 -12.80 4.15
N LEU A 501 40.04 -11.55 4.57
CA LEU A 501 41.22 -10.79 4.16
C LEU A 501 42.51 -11.48 4.60
N LYS A 502 42.56 -11.99 5.84
CA LYS A 502 43.72 -12.75 6.34
C LYS A 502 43.97 -14.02 5.51
N SER A 503 42.93 -14.79 5.20
CA SER A 503 43.07 -15.97 4.34
C SER A 503 43.56 -15.60 2.93
N ALA A 504 42.99 -14.54 2.33
CA ALA A 504 43.41 -14.08 1.01
C ALA A 504 44.87 -13.59 0.99
N MET A 505 45.32 -12.94 2.08
CA MET A 505 46.72 -12.54 2.26
C MET A 505 47.65 -13.77 2.34
N ASP A 506 47.30 -14.76 3.16
CA ASP A 506 48.08 -15.99 3.31
C ASP A 506 48.18 -16.77 1.99
N ASP A 507 47.09 -16.86 1.24
CA ASP A 507 47.05 -17.55 -0.04
C ASP A 507 47.82 -16.81 -1.13
N LYS A 508 47.73 -15.48 -1.18
CA LYS A 508 48.57 -14.64 -2.05
C LYS A 508 50.06 -14.86 -1.75
N GLN A 509 50.44 -14.82 -0.47
CA GLN A 509 51.85 -15.01 -0.08
C GLN A 509 52.37 -16.41 -0.42
N LYS A 510 51.54 -17.45 -0.28
CA LYS A 510 51.90 -18.81 -0.72
C LYS A 510 52.09 -18.88 -2.24
N ALA A 511 51.22 -18.23 -3.01
CA ALA A 511 51.32 -18.18 -4.46
C ALA A 511 52.59 -17.43 -4.91
N GLU A 512 52.93 -16.31 -4.28
CA GLU A 512 54.16 -15.55 -4.56
C GLU A 512 55.42 -16.41 -4.30
N LYS A 513 55.47 -17.10 -3.16
CA LYS A 513 56.57 -18.04 -2.87
C LYS A 513 56.65 -19.18 -3.88
N ASN A 514 55.51 -19.71 -4.33
CA ASN A 514 55.48 -20.76 -5.34
C ASN A 514 55.99 -20.24 -6.70
N ALA A 515 55.60 -19.02 -7.10
CA ALA A 515 56.12 -18.37 -8.30
C ALA A 515 57.64 -18.17 -8.24
N GLU A 516 58.18 -17.73 -7.10
CA GLU A 516 59.62 -17.60 -6.88
C GLU A 516 60.36 -18.95 -6.99
N LEU A 517 59.80 -20.01 -6.41
CA LEU A 517 60.36 -21.37 -6.56
C LEU A 517 60.36 -21.83 -8.02
N LYS A 518 59.29 -21.53 -8.78
CA LYS A 518 59.20 -21.87 -10.20
C LYS A 518 60.14 -21.04 -11.07
N ASP A 519 60.38 -19.78 -10.73
CA ASP A 519 61.40 -18.96 -11.40
C ASP A 519 62.82 -19.52 -11.18
N ASN A 520 63.14 -19.96 -9.96
CA ASN A 520 64.42 -20.61 -9.69
C ASN A 520 64.58 -21.95 -10.42
N GLN A 521 63.50 -22.75 -10.50
CA GLN A 521 63.49 -23.98 -11.29
C GLN A 521 63.72 -23.68 -12.78
N LEU A 522 63.06 -22.66 -13.32
CA LEU A 522 63.25 -22.22 -14.71
C LEU A 522 64.71 -21.84 -14.99
N LYS A 523 65.35 -21.06 -14.10
CA LYS A 523 66.77 -20.69 -14.23
C LYS A 523 67.70 -21.91 -14.24
N GLN A 524 67.39 -22.93 -13.43
CA GLN A 524 68.17 -24.16 -13.39
C GLN A 524 68.04 -24.97 -14.69
N GLU A 525 66.83 -25.07 -15.25
CA GLU A 525 66.60 -25.75 -16.53
C GLU A 525 67.24 -24.99 -17.69
N GLN A 526 67.24 -23.65 -17.67
CA GLN A 526 67.98 -22.82 -18.64
C GLN A 526 69.48 -23.15 -18.64
N ALA A 527 70.11 -23.20 -17.46
CA ALA A 527 71.52 -23.55 -17.33
C ALA A 527 71.82 -25.01 -17.76
N THR A 528 70.85 -25.91 -17.58
CA THR A 528 70.99 -27.32 -18.00
C THR A 528 70.89 -27.46 -19.52
N GLU A 529 70.00 -26.71 -20.16
CA GLU A 529 69.88 -26.64 -21.62
C GLU A 529 71.14 -26.05 -22.26
N GLU A 530 71.71 -25.00 -21.67
CA GLU A 530 72.97 -24.38 -22.14
C GLU A 530 74.14 -25.37 -22.08
N LYS A 531 74.32 -26.08 -20.97
CA LYS A 531 75.35 -27.14 -20.85
C LYS A 531 75.15 -28.29 -21.84
N ALA A 532 73.89 -28.68 -22.09
CA ALA A 532 73.58 -29.73 -23.06
C ALA A 532 73.93 -29.29 -24.50
N LYS A 533 73.66 -28.02 -24.85
CA LYS A 533 74.07 -27.42 -26.14
C LYS A 533 75.58 -27.39 -26.30
N GLU A 534 76.32 -26.94 -25.29
CA GLU A 534 77.79 -26.91 -25.33
C GLU A 534 78.39 -28.31 -25.49
N LYS A 535 77.87 -29.28 -24.74
CA LYS A 535 78.32 -30.68 -24.83
C LYS A 535 78.05 -31.26 -26.22
N LYS A 536 76.86 -31.01 -26.78
CA LYS A 536 76.52 -31.42 -28.15
C LYS A 536 77.50 -30.84 -29.17
N LEU A 537 77.76 -29.52 -29.10
CA LEU A 537 78.70 -28.84 -29.99
C LEU A 537 80.09 -29.49 -29.92
N ALA A 538 80.59 -29.79 -28.71
CA ALA A 538 81.89 -30.44 -28.52
C ALA A 538 81.93 -31.87 -29.09
N THR A 539 80.88 -32.67 -28.86
CA THR A 539 80.79 -34.04 -29.41
C THR A 539 80.62 -34.05 -30.94
N GLU A 540 79.90 -33.09 -31.51
CA GLU A 540 79.76 -32.91 -32.96
C GLU A 540 81.09 -32.51 -33.61
N GLN A 541 81.88 -31.65 -32.97
CA GLN A 541 83.23 -31.31 -33.42
C GLN A 541 84.18 -32.52 -33.36
N ALA A 542 84.11 -33.32 -32.29
CA ALA A 542 84.89 -34.55 -32.16
C ALA A 542 84.51 -35.59 -33.21
N LEU A 543 83.21 -35.77 -33.47
CA LEU A 543 82.69 -36.64 -34.53
C LEU A 543 83.13 -36.15 -35.92
N SER A 544 83.06 -34.84 -36.19
CA SER A 544 83.52 -34.24 -37.45
C SER A 544 85.00 -34.51 -37.69
N LYS A 545 85.83 -34.38 -36.66
CA LYS A 545 87.27 -34.70 -36.71
C LYS A 545 87.51 -36.19 -36.95
N ALA A 546 86.85 -37.08 -36.20
CA ALA A 546 86.97 -38.53 -36.38
C ALA A 546 86.51 -38.99 -37.79
N ASN A 547 85.46 -38.35 -38.32
CA ASN A 547 85.02 -38.57 -39.71
C ASN A 547 86.07 -38.11 -40.73
N SER A 548 86.74 -36.98 -40.49
CA SER A 548 87.82 -36.48 -41.36
C SER A 548 89.03 -37.43 -41.36
N ASP A 549 89.50 -37.83 -40.17
CA ASP A 549 90.65 -38.73 -40.02
C ASP A 549 90.39 -40.10 -40.67
N LEU A 550 89.16 -40.63 -40.50
CA LEU A 550 88.73 -41.87 -41.15
C LEU A 550 88.68 -41.74 -42.68
N LYS A 551 88.18 -40.60 -43.18
CA LYS A 551 88.10 -40.32 -44.62
C LYS A 551 89.49 -40.23 -45.26
N ASP A 552 90.41 -39.49 -44.65
CA ASP A 552 91.78 -39.33 -45.15
C ASP A 552 92.55 -40.66 -45.20
N ALA A 553 92.33 -41.57 -44.24
CA ALA A 553 92.93 -42.90 -44.25
C ALA A 553 92.35 -43.80 -45.35
N MET A 554 91.03 -43.76 -45.58
CA MET A 554 90.36 -44.55 -46.61
C MET A 554 90.68 -44.07 -48.04
N ASP A 555 90.88 -42.76 -48.25
CA ASP A 555 91.13 -42.18 -49.57
C ASP A 555 92.57 -42.45 -50.10
N ARG A 556 93.51 -42.86 -49.24
CA ARG A 556 94.89 -43.24 -49.62
C ARG A 556 95.01 -44.57 -50.37
N ASN A 557 93.95 -45.38 -50.38
CA ASN A 557 93.96 -46.70 -50.99
C ASN A 557 92.85 -46.80 -52.05
N ALA A 558 93.20 -46.83 -53.34
CA ALA A 558 92.25 -46.68 -54.45
C ALA A 558 91.03 -47.64 -54.43
N PRO A 559 91.18 -48.97 -54.21
CA PRO A 559 90.02 -49.86 -54.07
C PRO A 559 89.17 -49.57 -52.82
N VAL A 560 89.77 -49.15 -51.71
CA VAL A 560 89.05 -48.75 -50.48
C VAL A 560 88.34 -47.41 -50.67
N ALA A 561 88.97 -46.45 -51.35
CA ALA A 561 88.41 -45.14 -51.66
C ALA A 561 87.15 -45.25 -52.54
N SER A 562 87.16 -46.12 -53.55
CA SER A 562 86.00 -46.36 -54.40
C SER A 562 84.84 -47.03 -53.63
N ALA A 563 85.15 -48.03 -52.80
CA ALA A 563 84.15 -48.67 -51.94
C ALA A 563 83.62 -47.72 -50.86
N ASN A 564 84.47 -46.84 -50.31
CA ASN A 564 84.11 -45.84 -49.31
C ASN A 564 83.22 -44.74 -49.91
N LYS A 565 83.50 -44.30 -51.15
CA LYS A 565 82.64 -43.35 -51.86
C LYS A 565 81.24 -43.93 -52.10
N ALA A 566 81.16 -45.20 -52.50
CA ALA A 566 79.88 -45.90 -52.65
C ALA A 566 79.13 -46.03 -51.30
N LEU A 567 79.85 -46.27 -50.20
CA LEU A 567 79.26 -46.26 -48.85
C LEU A 567 78.82 -44.86 -48.42
N GLN A 568 79.56 -43.80 -48.75
CA GLN A 568 79.19 -42.41 -48.46
C GLN A 568 77.92 -42.01 -49.22
N GLU A 569 77.79 -42.37 -50.50
CA GLU A 569 76.57 -42.14 -51.29
C GLU A 569 75.38 -42.94 -50.73
N ALA A 570 75.59 -44.20 -50.34
CA ALA A 570 74.57 -45.01 -49.68
C ALA A 570 74.15 -44.41 -48.32
N ASN A 571 75.10 -43.97 -47.49
CA ASN A 571 74.84 -43.33 -46.21
C ASN A 571 74.14 -41.97 -46.37
N LEU A 572 74.47 -41.18 -47.40
CA LEU A 572 73.78 -39.94 -47.70
C LEU A 572 72.32 -40.18 -48.11
N ASN A 573 72.06 -41.24 -48.89
CA ASN A 573 70.71 -41.64 -49.26
C ASN A 573 69.94 -42.19 -48.05
N LEU A 574 70.59 -42.93 -47.15
CA LEU A 574 70.00 -43.37 -45.89
C LEU A 574 69.68 -42.18 -44.98
N ALA A 575 70.59 -41.23 -44.81
CA ALA A 575 70.36 -40.03 -44.01
C ALA A 575 69.17 -39.22 -44.55
N LYS A 576 69.09 -39.00 -45.87
CA LYS A 576 67.93 -38.35 -46.51
C LYS A 576 66.63 -39.12 -46.29
N ALA A 577 66.67 -40.46 -46.33
CA ALA A 577 65.51 -41.30 -46.08
C ALA A 577 65.09 -41.28 -44.59
N GLN A 578 66.06 -41.27 -43.67
CA GLN A 578 65.85 -41.15 -42.23
C GLN A 578 65.29 -39.78 -41.85
N ASP A 579 65.80 -38.69 -42.42
CA ASP A 579 65.28 -37.34 -42.22
C ASP A 579 63.86 -37.20 -42.76
N ALA A 580 63.60 -37.69 -43.97
CA ALA A 580 62.26 -37.67 -44.57
C ALA A 580 61.26 -38.48 -43.75
N TRP A 581 61.66 -39.69 -43.30
CA TRP A 581 60.84 -40.51 -42.43
C TRP A 581 60.66 -39.89 -41.04
N GLY A 582 61.72 -39.37 -40.43
CA GLY A 582 61.71 -38.75 -39.10
C GLY A 582 60.83 -37.49 -39.05
N ALA A 583 60.92 -36.62 -40.05
CA ALA A 583 60.05 -35.44 -40.17
C ALA A 583 58.57 -35.83 -40.30
N LYS A 584 58.26 -36.84 -41.12
CA LYS A 584 56.88 -37.32 -41.29
C LYS A 584 56.36 -38.09 -40.08
N ASN A 585 57.19 -38.88 -39.42
CA ASN A 585 56.82 -39.61 -38.21
C ASN A 585 56.62 -38.66 -37.02
N LYS A 586 57.43 -37.60 -36.90
CA LYS A 586 57.20 -36.53 -35.92
C LYS A 586 55.86 -35.81 -36.17
N ALA A 587 55.57 -35.45 -37.43
CA ALA A 587 54.28 -34.89 -37.80
C ALA A 587 53.10 -35.85 -37.52
N LEU A 588 53.30 -37.16 -37.69
CA LEU A 588 52.31 -38.18 -37.31
C LEU A 588 52.09 -38.22 -35.80
N MET A 589 53.15 -38.20 -34.98
CA MET A 589 53.01 -38.17 -33.52
C MET A 589 52.32 -36.91 -33.02
N GLU A 590 52.68 -35.73 -33.56
CA GLU A 590 52.00 -34.46 -33.26
C GLU A 590 50.53 -34.51 -33.68
N ALA A 591 50.21 -35.05 -34.87
CA ALA A 591 48.83 -35.22 -35.33
C ALA A 591 48.03 -36.22 -34.46
N GLN A 592 48.66 -37.29 -33.97
CA GLN A 592 48.05 -38.25 -33.04
C GLN A 592 47.81 -37.64 -31.65
N GLN A 593 48.75 -36.85 -31.14
CA GLN A 593 48.57 -36.10 -29.90
C GLN A 593 47.41 -35.10 -30.05
N ASN A 594 47.40 -34.31 -31.11
CA ASN A 594 46.31 -33.38 -31.42
C ASN A 594 44.96 -34.11 -31.56
N LEU A 595 44.93 -35.30 -32.16
CA LEU A 595 43.72 -36.12 -32.23
C LEU A 595 43.26 -36.57 -30.84
N SER A 596 44.17 -36.93 -29.94
CA SER A 596 43.84 -37.30 -28.56
C SER A 596 43.28 -36.14 -27.73
N GLU A 597 43.83 -34.93 -27.92
CA GLU A 597 43.34 -33.70 -27.30
C GLU A 597 41.95 -33.33 -27.83
N LEU A 598 41.74 -33.44 -29.14
CA LEU A 598 40.43 -33.22 -29.76
C LEU A 598 39.40 -34.27 -29.33
N ARG A 599 39.79 -35.54 -29.13
CA ARG A 599 38.94 -36.59 -28.55
C ARG A 599 38.55 -36.26 -27.11
N ASN A 600 39.48 -35.75 -26.30
CA ASN A 600 39.15 -35.30 -24.95
C ASN A 600 38.18 -34.11 -24.98
N ALA A 601 38.37 -33.15 -25.89
CA ALA A 601 37.45 -32.04 -26.09
C ALA A 601 36.06 -32.51 -26.56
N GLU A 602 35.99 -33.50 -27.45
CA GLU A 602 34.74 -34.16 -27.87
C GLU A 602 34.03 -34.81 -26.67
N VAL A 603 34.74 -35.54 -25.82
CA VAL A 603 34.19 -36.17 -24.61
C VAL A 603 33.64 -35.14 -23.63
N ILE A 604 34.36 -34.02 -23.42
CA ILE A 604 33.90 -32.92 -22.56
C ILE A 604 32.65 -32.26 -23.18
N ALA A 605 32.67 -31.97 -24.48
CA ALA A 605 31.52 -31.40 -25.19
C ALA A 605 30.31 -32.33 -25.17
N LYS A 606 30.53 -33.65 -25.25
CA LYS A 606 29.49 -34.67 -25.13
C LYS A 606 28.89 -34.71 -23.73
N ALA A 607 29.72 -34.70 -22.69
CA ALA A 607 29.26 -34.65 -21.30
C ALA A 607 28.48 -33.37 -21.01
N ALA A 608 28.91 -32.23 -21.57
CA ALA A 608 28.18 -30.96 -21.48
C ALA A 608 26.82 -31.03 -22.20
N PHE A 609 26.77 -31.63 -23.39
CA PHE A 609 25.53 -31.85 -24.13
C PHE A 609 24.56 -32.80 -23.41
N GLU A 610 25.05 -33.90 -22.86
CA GLU A 610 24.27 -34.85 -22.05
C GLU A 610 23.76 -34.20 -20.75
N SER A 611 24.59 -33.39 -20.09
CA SER A 611 24.19 -32.61 -18.91
C SER A 611 23.12 -31.58 -19.25
N ALA A 612 23.29 -30.82 -20.33
CA ALA A 612 22.28 -29.86 -20.80
C ALA A 612 20.96 -30.55 -21.18
N THR A 613 21.03 -31.76 -21.75
CA THR A 613 19.86 -32.59 -22.03
C THR A 613 19.14 -32.99 -20.74
N SER A 614 19.89 -33.45 -19.73
CA SER A 614 19.33 -33.82 -18.42
C SER A 614 18.70 -32.63 -17.69
N GLU A 615 19.31 -31.45 -17.78
CA GLU A 615 18.74 -30.22 -17.21
C GLU A 615 17.47 -29.77 -17.93
N LEU A 616 17.42 -29.87 -19.27
CA LEU A 616 16.22 -29.60 -20.04
C LEU A 616 15.09 -30.58 -19.67
N ASP A 617 15.40 -31.87 -19.51
CA ASP A 617 14.41 -32.87 -19.09
C ASP A 617 13.85 -32.58 -17.69
N LYS A 618 14.69 -32.12 -16.75
CA LYS A 618 14.25 -31.68 -15.42
C LYS A 618 13.36 -30.43 -15.50
N ALA A 619 13.76 -29.46 -16.32
CA ALA A 619 12.99 -28.24 -16.54
C ALA A 619 11.63 -28.53 -17.20
N ASN A 620 11.59 -29.43 -18.19
CA ASN A 620 10.37 -29.92 -18.83
C ASN A 620 9.43 -30.56 -17.81
N LYS A 621 9.93 -31.50 -17.00
CA LYS A 621 9.11 -32.14 -15.94
C LYS A 621 8.56 -31.14 -14.93
N SER A 622 9.37 -30.17 -14.51
CA SER A 622 8.93 -29.12 -13.59
C SER A 622 7.87 -28.21 -14.23
N SER A 623 8.04 -27.86 -15.51
CA SER A 623 7.07 -27.05 -16.26
C SER A 623 5.74 -27.78 -16.41
N GLU A 624 5.76 -29.06 -16.80
CA GLU A 624 4.56 -29.90 -16.90
C GLU A 624 3.83 -30.02 -15.55
N GLU A 625 4.56 -30.14 -14.44
CA GLU A 625 3.95 -30.22 -13.11
C GLU A 625 3.27 -28.91 -12.71
N LEU A 626 3.90 -27.76 -12.99
CA LEU A 626 3.31 -26.44 -12.75
C LEU A 626 2.10 -26.18 -13.64
N GLU A 627 2.15 -26.57 -14.92
CA GLU A 627 1.00 -26.48 -15.83
C GLU A 627 -0.17 -27.35 -15.37
N ARG A 628 0.10 -28.57 -14.87
CA ARG A 628 -0.94 -29.42 -14.25
C ARG A 628 -1.54 -28.80 -13.00
N LYS A 629 -0.73 -28.19 -12.13
CA LYS A 629 -1.21 -27.46 -10.94
C LYS A 629 -2.09 -26.28 -11.32
N LEU A 630 -1.67 -25.48 -12.31
CA LEU A 630 -2.45 -24.36 -12.83
C LEU A 630 -3.78 -24.82 -13.47
N ALA A 631 -3.76 -25.92 -14.22
CA ALA A 631 -4.97 -26.51 -14.80
C ALA A 631 -5.95 -26.97 -13.71
N LYS A 632 -5.44 -27.57 -12.62
CA LYS A 632 -6.26 -27.99 -11.48
C LYS A 632 -6.90 -26.79 -10.76
N LEU A 633 -6.14 -25.74 -10.48
CA LEU A 633 -6.68 -24.51 -9.87
C LEU A 633 -7.74 -23.84 -10.76
N ARG A 634 -7.52 -23.79 -12.08
CA ARG A 634 -8.52 -23.27 -13.04
C ARG A 634 -9.79 -24.11 -13.06
N ALA A 635 -9.67 -25.43 -13.00
CA ALA A 635 -10.81 -26.33 -12.91
C ALA A 635 -11.59 -26.15 -11.59
N GLU A 636 -10.89 -25.96 -10.46
CA GLU A 636 -11.51 -25.64 -9.17
C GLU A 636 -12.25 -24.30 -9.19
N LEU A 637 -11.70 -23.27 -9.85
CA LEU A 637 -12.37 -21.96 -10.01
C LEU A 637 -13.62 -22.08 -10.89
N GLN A 638 -13.55 -22.86 -11.98
CA GLN A 638 -14.68 -23.10 -12.85
C GLN A 638 -15.79 -23.88 -12.12
N ALA A 639 -15.44 -24.88 -11.31
CA ALA A 639 -16.40 -25.59 -10.48
C ALA A 639 -17.08 -24.66 -9.46
N MET A 640 -16.33 -23.76 -8.81
CA MET A 640 -16.90 -22.75 -7.90
C MET A 640 -17.82 -21.76 -8.64
N ARG A 641 -17.48 -21.33 -9.86
CA ARG A 641 -18.34 -20.46 -10.67
C ARG A 641 -19.65 -21.15 -11.02
N MET A 642 -19.60 -22.40 -11.50
CA MET A 642 -20.83 -23.17 -11.79
C MET A 642 -21.70 -23.40 -10.54
N LEU A 643 -21.09 -23.58 -9.36
CA LEU A 643 -21.81 -23.68 -8.09
C LEU A 643 -22.42 -22.34 -7.64
N SER A 644 -21.72 -21.24 -7.84
CA SER A 644 -22.20 -19.89 -7.54
C SER A 644 -23.35 -19.49 -8.47
N ASP A 645 -23.25 -19.83 -9.76
CA ASP A 645 -24.29 -19.58 -10.76
C ASP A 645 -25.53 -20.47 -10.52
N ALA A 646 -25.37 -21.63 -9.88
CA ALA A 646 -26.47 -22.51 -9.48
C ALA A 646 -27.15 -22.11 -8.16
N MET A 647 -26.53 -21.25 -7.34
CA MET A 647 -27.03 -20.80 -6.03
C MET A 647 -27.58 -19.37 -6.01
N ASP A 648 -27.64 -18.68 -7.15
CA ASP A 648 -28.27 -17.35 -7.30
C ASP A 648 -29.62 -17.44 -8.06
N PRO A 649 -30.78 -17.55 -7.36
CA PRO A 649 -32.09 -17.60 -7.99
C PRO A 649 -32.70 -16.20 -8.21
N SER A 650 -31.90 -15.20 -8.64
CA SER A 650 -32.42 -13.86 -8.96
C SER A 650 -31.83 -13.23 -10.22
N SER A 651 -32.05 -13.88 -11.35
CA SER A 651 -32.48 -13.16 -12.57
C SER A 651 -33.14 -14.14 -13.53
N GLY A 652 -34.46 -14.25 -13.42
CA GLY A 652 -35.28 -14.88 -14.44
C GLY A 652 -35.26 -14.06 -15.73
N GLY A 653 -35.14 -14.74 -16.88
CA GLY A 653 -35.21 -14.10 -18.19
C GLY A 653 -34.99 -15.09 -19.35
N SER A 654 -36.06 -15.78 -19.70
CA SER A 654 -36.25 -16.66 -20.88
C SER A 654 -35.43 -16.35 -22.14
N ASN A 655 -34.79 -17.36 -22.75
CA ASN A 655 -35.25 -18.02 -23.99
C ASN A 655 -34.14 -18.89 -24.62
N SER A 656 -34.51 -20.11 -24.98
CA SER A 656 -33.75 -20.96 -25.92
C SER A 656 -33.87 -20.44 -27.38
N PRO A 657 -33.26 -21.14 -28.35
CA PRO A 657 -31.98 -20.82 -28.99
C PRO A 657 -32.18 -20.21 -30.39
N LYS A 658 -31.21 -19.44 -30.91
CA LYS A 658 -31.06 -19.28 -32.37
C LYS A 658 -29.71 -18.69 -32.80
N ASN A 659 -29.09 -19.47 -33.68
CA ASN A 659 -28.06 -19.10 -34.64
C ASN A 659 -28.32 -17.72 -35.28
N LYS A 660 -27.28 -16.86 -35.38
CA LYS A 660 -26.98 -16.03 -36.57
C LYS A 660 -25.72 -15.18 -36.37
N ARG A 661 -24.83 -15.25 -37.37
CA ARG A 661 -23.84 -14.21 -37.69
C ARG A 661 -24.59 -12.95 -38.14
N ASP A 662 -24.16 -11.77 -37.70
CA ASP A 662 -23.51 -10.75 -38.54
C ASP A 662 -23.41 -9.39 -37.84
N GLY A 663 -22.20 -8.81 -37.89
CA GLY A 663 -21.89 -7.40 -38.14
C GLY A 663 -22.50 -6.28 -37.29
N GLN A 664 -21.69 -5.68 -36.41
CA GLN A 664 -21.44 -4.23 -36.50
C GLN A 664 -20.19 -3.81 -35.70
N GLN A 665 -19.23 -3.21 -36.41
CA GLN A 665 -18.04 -2.54 -35.86
C GLN A 665 -18.42 -1.24 -35.15
N SER A 666 -17.68 -0.87 -34.10
CA SER A 666 -16.94 0.41 -34.11
C SER A 666 -15.84 0.53 -33.03
N LYS A 667 -14.63 0.78 -33.55
CA LYS A 667 -13.56 1.70 -33.10
C LYS A 667 -12.59 1.28 -31.98
N ALA A 668 -11.48 0.75 -32.49
CA ALA A 668 -10.11 0.64 -31.99
C ALA A 668 -9.62 1.65 -30.94
N LYS A 669 -8.75 1.15 -30.05
CA LYS A 669 -7.49 1.82 -29.68
C LYS A 669 -6.33 0.83 -29.80
N LYS A 670 -5.35 1.22 -30.60
CA LYS A 670 -4.19 0.46 -31.10
C LYS A 670 -3.28 -0.09 -29.99
N LEU A 671 -2.81 -1.32 -30.17
CA LEU A 671 -1.44 -1.72 -29.82
C LEU A 671 -0.93 -2.72 -30.86
N ALA A 672 0.33 -2.52 -31.22
CA ALA A 672 0.90 -2.93 -32.49
C ALA A 672 1.18 -4.43 -32.61
N ASN A 673 1.03 -4.86 -33.86
CA ASN A 673 1.30 -6.14 -34.47
C ASN A 673 2.76 -6.60 -34.31
N THR A 674 2.98 -7.87 -33.93
CA THR A 674 3.85 -8.79 -34.68
C THR A 674 3.33 -10.21 -34.47
N GLY A 675 2.59 -10.69 -35.45
CA GLY A 675 2.07 -12.04 -35.48
C GLY A 675 3.15 -13.11 -35.72
N ALA A 676 2.90 -14.28 -35.15
CA ALA A 676 2.95 -15.54 -35.89
C ALA A 676 1.88 -16.45 -35.28
N ASP A 677 0.80 -16.65 -36.04
CA ASP A 677 -0.28 -17.56 -35.74
C ASP A 677 0.24 -18.99 -35.58
N ILE A 678 -0.04 -19.61 -34.43
CA ILE A 678 0.13 -21.04 -34.22
C ILE A 678 -1.13 -21.72 -34.73
N THR A 679 -1.06 -22.25 -35.94
CA THR A 679 -1.97 -23.28 -36.43
C THR A 679 -1.73 -24.57 -35.65
N LEU A 680 -2.76 -25.01 -34.94
CA LEU A 680 -2.88 -26.38 -34.42
C LEU A 680 -3.06 -27.35 -35.61
N LEU A 681 -2.23 -28.41 -35.69
CA LEU A 681 -2.57 -29.78 -36.14
C LEU A 681 -1.32 -30.70 -36.07
N PRO A 682 -1.47 -32.04 -36.10
CA PRO A 682 -1.43 -32.96 -34.96
C PRO A 682 -0.13 -33.77 -34.82
N VAL A 683 -0.04 -34.50 -33.70
CA VAL A 683 0.93 -35.57 -33.41
C VAL A 683 0.92 -36.65 -34.51
N GLY A 684 2.10 -37.00 -35.05
CA GLY A 684 2.37 -38.35 -35.56
C GLY A 684 3.02 -38.46 -36.95
N ALA A 685 3.81 -39.54 -37.08
CA ALA A 685 4.41 -40.15 -38.27
C ALA A 685 5.82 -39.66 -38.69
N GLY A 686 6.78 -40.57 -38.56
CA GLY A 686 8.15 -40.42 -39.02
C GLY A 686 8.35 -40.61 -40.52
N ILE A 687 9.53 -40.25 -40.98
CA ILE A 687 10.10 -40.52 -42.32
C ILE A 687 11.62 -40.69 -42.05
N ALA A 688 12.15 -41.92 -42.01
CA ALA A 688 12.52 -42.79 -43.13
C ALA A 688 13.70 -42.25 -43.95
N LEU A 689 14.77 -43.06 -43.92
CA LEU A 689 15.92 -43.14 -44.82
C LEU A 689 15.64 -42.71 -46.26
N LEU A 690 16.54 -41.91 -46.83
CA LEU A 690 16.90 -41.97 -48.25
C LEU A 690 18.28 -41.31 -48.47
N GLY A 691 19.23 -42.13 -48.92
CA GLY A 691 20.50 -41.69 -49.48
C GLY A 691 20.39 -41.32 -50.96
N ILE A 692 21.58 -41.16 -51.57
CA ILE A 692 21.87 -40.71 -52.95
C ILE A 692 21.86 -39.17 -53.01
N GLY A 693 22.91 -38.45 -53.38
CA GLY A 693 24.13 -38.75 -54.11
C GLY A 693 24.31 -37.63 -55.16
N PHE A 694 25.35 -36.82 -55.06
CA PHE A 694 25.78 -35.97 -56.18
C PHE A 694 27.31 -35.89 -56.25
N VAL A 695 27.81 -36.62 -57.24
CA VAL A 695 29.11 -36.44 -57.88
C VAL A 695 29.04 -35.17 -58.75
N GLY A 696 30.11 -34.35 -58.80
CA GLY A 696 30.30 -33.45 -59.95
C GLY A 696 31.15 -32.18 -59.76
N ALA A 697 32.47 -32.34 -59.79
CA ALA A 697 33.46 -31.49 -60.48
C ALA A 697 33.45 -29.94 -60.37
N ARG A 698 34.61 -29.37 -60.00
CA ARG A 698 35.45 -28.60 -60.95
C ARG A 698 36.86 -28.33 -60.42
N LYS A 699 37.82 -28.74 -61.25
CA LYS A 699 39.24 -28.39 -61.30
C LYS A 699 39.38 -26.91 -61.71
N ARG A 700 40.29 -26.14 -61.08
CA ARG A 700 41.34 -25.36 -61.77
C ARG A 700 42.37 -24.74 -60.79
N ARG A 701 43.63 -24.81 -61.25
CA ARG A 701 44.88 -24.20 -60.75
C ARG A 701 44.74 -22.67 -60.57
N VAL A 702 45.58 -21.95 -59.85
CA VAL A 702 47.01 -21.56 -60.04
C VAL A 702 47.35 -20.79 -58.72
N GLU A 703 48.51 -20.87 -58.05
CA GLU A 703 49.93 -20.87 -58.43
C GLU A 703 50.77 -21.58 -57.35
#